data_AF-A0A7C7L428-F1
#
_entry.id   AF-A0A7C7L428-F1
#
_cell.length_a   1.000
_cell.length_b   1.000
_cell.length_c   1.000
_cell.angle_alpha   90.00
_cell.angle_beta   90.00
_cell.angle_gamma   90.00
#
_symmetry.space_group_name_H-M   'P 1'
#
loop_
_entity.id
_entity.type
_entity.pdbx_description
1 polymer ?
#
loop_
_entity_poly.entity_id
_entity_poly.type
_entity_poly.pdbx_seq_one_letter_code
_entity_poly.pdbx_strand_id
1 'polypeptide(L)'
;MKRDYVPRITLHVFEGQWANSRDWVIMYVGEHVACWNCCRRERVMYWQYVPYVLPLLIAAAISAALALFAWRRRPAPGAAPFALLMLAVTEWSLGYALELGSADLPAKVLWAKIQYLGIVTLPVMWLVFALQYTGRERWLTCRNLALWAIVPLITLLLVWTNDIHGLIWRNIRLDTGGSFSVLDLSHGTVFWGHATFSYLLLLLGTFLLLQALIRSPYLYRGQAGALLIGALTPWLGNALYLSGLSPFPHLDLTPFAFTLTGLAISWGLFRFRLLNVVPVARDVIIENMGDAVLVLDAQNRIVDLNPAAQRIIGRTAAEAIGQPAARILSSHSDLIAPCRDVTERHAEITLGEGEAQRTYDLRISPLYGRRGRFAGRVVTLRDITERKRAEEQLCTRERFLECLAEVSQILLGTEALAQALPQVLHCLGETAEVSRVYLFENHLSPGGELLCSQRYEWCAPGVEPQIDNPALQNFPWIASGFARWVEVLGQGGVIAGAIAGFPESERAVLGSQDIRSILVIPLFVSDAWYGFIGFDACDRVREWRPVEVDLLQVAASDIASSIEREQARRREQALAEAAAALTATLDFEQVLDRILEQVGRVVPSDAANIMFIDGDRARIVRWRGYERFGVKEPAAVGVFRIAETPTLRGMLENGEPIIISDTATYPDWVRVSEVWDWLRSYAAAPIVVRGEVVGFLNVDSATPGFFTQVHLAPLCAFADYAAAAIENARLFDSLTQERNRLELLYGLSRTLSESLRLEEVTDRALRQTCAAVGAFKGVLLLLEPGTDRLHLVAASGYEAESVEALDRQIGLRVGRGLAGWVAAERRTALVADVLQDEHWLTVDGLDDWVRSALVVPLLVHDRLVGVLSLYSEHFDAFDEAQRQLVEAAAVPVAIAIQNAQLYHQVARRAREQELLNRISAGLGAALNADTTINCALEGLQELVGADRTYFVTADLEARTWETTHELVAPGIEPDIGLSGTFDDVPVELETLLAGDPFAVSDIASDPRVEATREMYRSL
;
A
#
# COMPACT_ATOMS: atom_id res chain seq x y z
N MET A 1 40.37 -3.86 -18.95
CA MET A 1 39.39 -4.30 -17.93
C MET A 1 38.07 -4.60 -18.64
N LYS A 2 37.15 -5.35 -18.00
CA LYS A 2 35.93 -5.87 -18.63
C LYS A 2 35.14 -4.76 -19.37
N ARG A 3 34.84 -5.01 -20.64
CA ARG A 3 33.79 -4.33 -21.41
C ARG A 3 32.85 -5.40 -21.96
N ASP A 4 31.55 -5.13 -21.83
CA ASP A 4 30.49 -5.30 -22.82
C ASP A 4 30.44 -6.59 -23.64
N TYR A 5 29.28 -7.27 -23.63
CA TYR A 5 28.33 -7.09 -24.75
C TYR A 5 26.96 -7.70 -24.43
N VAL A 6 25.91 -6.94 -24.72
CA VAL A 6 24.51 -7.40 -24.76
C VAL A 6 24.18 -7.86 -26.18
N PRO A 7 23.54 -9.02 -26.38
CA PRO A 7 22.83 -9.32 -27.61
C PRO A 7 21.31 -9.15 -27.44
N ARG A 8 20.73 -8.23 -28.20
CA ARG A 8 19.27 -8.21 -28.45
C ARG A 8 18.92 -9.33 -29.43
N ILE A 9 17.91 -10.11 -29.06
CA ILE A 9 16.74 -10.49 -29.88
C ILE A 9 16.96 -10.66 -31.40
N THR A 10 16.74 -11.87 -31.89
CA THR A 10 16.14 -12.08 -33.22
C THR A 10 14.97 -13.04 -33.06
N LEU A 11 13.80 -12.69 -33.61
CA LEU A 11 12.60 -13.52 -33.51
C LEU A 11 12.71 -14.75 -34.42
N HIS A 12 12.18 -15.88 -33.94
CA HIS A 12 11.44 -16.78 -34.82
C HIS A 12 10.10 -17.14 -34.18
N VAL A 13 9.07 -17.20 -35.02
CA VAL A 13 7.65 -17.22 -34.63
C VAL A 13 7.21 -18.62 -34.17
N PHE A 14 6.37 -18.66 -33.14
CA PHE A 14 5.63 -19.85 -32.74
C PHE A 14 4.48 -20.14 -33.72
N GLU A 15 4.41 -21.36 -34.25
CA GLU A 15 3.13 -22.00 -34.59
C GLU A 15 2.93 -23.21 -33.68
N GLY A 16 2.12 -23.04 -32.64
CA GLY A 16 1.76 -24.10 -31.71
C GLY A 16 0.37 -24.65 -32.01
N GLN A 17 0.28 -25.89 -32.51
CA GLN A 17 -0.94 -26.69 -32.37
C GLN A 17 -0.81 -27.62 -31.16
N TRP A 18 -1.60 -27.34 -30.13
CA TRP A 18 -1.67 -28.16 -28.91
C TRP A 18 -2.70 -29.28 -29.08
N ALA A 19 -2.27 -30.54 -28.99
CA ALA A 19 -3.16 -31.68 -28.84
C ALA A 19 -2.53 -32.80 -28.00
N ASN A 20 -2.95 -32.87 -26.73
CA ASN A 20 -2.98 -34.04 -25.85
C ASN A 20 -1.86 -35.10 -25.88
N SER A 21 -1.06 -35.03 -24.81
CA SER A 21 -0.90 -36.11 -23.81
C SER A 21 0.21 -37.17 -23.97
N ARG A 22 0.81 -37.42 -22.79
CA ARG A 22 1.62 -38.57 -22.34
C ARG A 22 3.12 -38.61 -22.63
N ASP A 23 3.79 -39.10 -21.59
CA ASP A 23 5.11 -39.72 -21.50
C ASP A 23 6.37 -38.87 -21.71
N TRP A 24 7.04 -38.58 -20.57
CA TRP A 24 8.44 -38.16 -20.52
C TRP A 24 9.35 -39.39 -20.52
N VAL A 25 10.14 -39.57 -21.58
CA VAL A 25 11.34 -40.41 -21.57
C VAL A 25 12.51 -39.56 -22.04
N ILE A 26 13.48 -39.32 -21.14
CA ILE A 26 14.73 -38.64 -21.47
C ILE A 26 15.75 -39.72 -21.88
N MET A 27 16.25 -39.64 -23.12
CA MET A 27 17.44 -40.36 -23.56
C MET A 27 18.64 -39.40 -23.67
N TYR A 28 19.82 -39.92 -23.33
CA TYR A 28 21.10 -39.22 -23.24
C TYR A 28 22.04 -39.67 -24.37
N VAL A 29 22.71 -38.73 -25.04
CA VAL A 29 24.05 -38.82 -25.68
C VAL A 29 24.58 -37.37 -25.64
N GLY A 30 25.72 -37.00 -25.05
CA GLY A 30 27.09 -37.51 -25.22
C GLY A 30 27.85 -36.49 -26.11
N GLU A 31 29.10 -36.07 -25.87
CA GLU A 31 30.11 -36.39 -24.86
C GLU A 31 31.01 -35.14 -24.61
N HIS A 32 31.63 -34.96 -23.45
CA HIS A 32 33.07 -35.12 -23.13
C HIS A 32 33.40 -34.10 -22.01
N VAL A 33 34.45 -34.14 -21.19
CA VAL A 33 35.41 -35.16 -20.69
C VAL A 33 35.99 -34.57 -19.39
N ALA A 34 36.03 -35.32 -18.27
CA ALA A 34 37.14 -35.32 -17.28
C ALA A 34 36.84 -36.12 -15.99
N CYS A 35 37.53 -37.26 -15.83
CA CYS A 35 37.96 -37.89 -14.56
C CYS A 35 36.93 -38.44 -13.54
N TRP A 36 37.41 -39.37 -12.69
CA TRP A 36 36.71 -40.01 -11.56
C TRP A 36 35.45 -40.86 -11.87
N ASN A 37 35.64 -42.06 -12.44
CA ASN A 37 34.83 -43.26 -12.10
C ASN A 37 35.35 -44.54 -12.79
N CYS A 38 35.94 -45.47 -12.04
CA CYS A 38 36.14 -46.85 -12.54
C CYS A 38 36.13 -47.92 -11.43
N CYS A 39 35.18 -47.82 -10.51
CA CYS A 39 34.77 -48.90 -9.61
C CYS A 39 33.26 -49.17 -9.75
N ARG A 40 32.83 -49.62 -10.94
CA ARG A 40 31.51 -50.22 -11.15
C ARG A 40 31.66 -51.66 -11.63
N ARG A 41 31.66 -52.60 -10.67
CA ARG A 41 31.05 -53.91 -10.90
C ARG A 41 29.56 -53.75 -10.64
N GLU A 42 28.75 -53.98 -11.66
CA GLU A 42 27.30 -53.98 -11.54
C GLU A 42 26.86 -55.10 -10.59
N ARG A 43 26.35 -54.75 -9.41
CA ARG A 43 25.69 -55.70 -8.50
C ARG A 43 24.22 -55.83 -8.91
N VAL A 44 23.96 -56.59 -9.97
CA VAL A 44 22.61 -57.08 -10.26
C VAL A 44 22.26 -58.10 -9.17
N MET A 45 21.21 -57.83 -8.38
CA MET A 45 20.69 -58.80 -7.40
C MET A 45 19.93 -59.90 -8.14
N TYR A 46 20.29 -61.16 -7.87
CA TYR A 46 19.62 -62.31 -8.47
C TYR A 46 18.52 -62.81 -7.54
N TRP A 47 17.30 -62.96 -8.05
CA TRP A 47 16.15 -63.45 -7.29
C TRP A 47 15.90 -64.93 -7.56
N GLN A 48 15.61 -65.70 -6.51
CA GLN A 48 15.17 -67.09 -6.56
C GLN A 48 13.74 -67.22 -6.02
N TYR A 49 12.97 -68.15 -6.58
CA TYR A 49 11.66 -68.49 -6.03
C TYR A 49 11.80 -69.43 -4.84
N VAL A 50 11.34 -68.99 -3.67
CA VAL A 50 11.29 -69.80 -2.45
C VAL A 50 9.85 -69.80 -1.90
N PRO A 51 9.19 -70.95 -1.72
CA PRO A 51 7.78 -71.01 -1.30
C PRO A 51 7.46 -70.27 0.00
N TYR A 52 8.42 -70.15 0.90
CA TYR A 52 8.29 -69.51 2.22
C TYR A 52 8.29 -67.97 2.18
N VAL A 53 8.72 -67.36 1.07
CA VAL A 53 8.74 -65.89 0.91
C VAL A 53 7.34 -65.31 0.98
N LEU A 54 6.35 -65.91 0.32
CA LEU A 54 4.98 -65.42 0.33
C LEU A 54 4.35 -65.47 1.75
N PRO A 55 4.44 -66.58 2.52
CA PRO A 55 4.10 -66.60 3.94
C PRO A 55 4.81 -65.53 4.78
N LEU A 56 6.11 -65.27 4.57
CA LEU A 56 6.83 -64.21 5.31
C LEU A 56 6.34 -62.81 4.95
N LEU A 57 6.02 -62.55 3.69
CA LEU A 57 5.42 -61.28 3.26
C LEU A 57 4.01 -61.09 3.85
N ILE A 58 3.22 -62.16 3.96
CA ILE A 58 1.93 -62.14 4.67
C ILE A 58 2.15 -61.87 6.17
N ALA A 59 3.13 -62.52 6.80
CA ALA A 59 3.46 -62.30 8.20
C ALA A 59 3.93 -60.86 8.48
N ALA A 60 4.77 -60.29 7.60
CA ALA A 60 5.18 -58.89 7.63
C ALA A 60 3.98 -57.95 7.46
N ALA A 61 3.08 -58.20 6.50
CA ALA A 61 1.90 -57.38 6.26
C ALA A 61 0.92 -57.40 7.45
N ILE A 62 0.70 -58.58 8.07
CA ILE A 62 -0.10 -58.72 9.29
C ILE A 62 0.55 -57.94 10.44
N SER A 63 1.85 -58.12 10.68
CA SER A 63 2.58 -57.40 11.71
C SER A 63 2.56 -55.88 11.48
N ALA A 64 2.64 -55.42 10.23
CA ALA A 64 2.56 -54.00 9.87
C ALA A 64 1.16 -53.43 10.15
N ALA A 65 0.11 -54.17 9.79
CA ALA A 65 -1.27 -53.80 10.09
C ALA A 65 -1.53 -53.73 11.60
N LEU A 66 -0.97 -54.69 12.38
CA LEU A 66 -1.03 -54.69 13.84
C LEU A 66 -0.25 -53.51 14.45
N ALA A 67 0.95 -53.20 13.94
CA ALA A 67 1.75 -52.06 14.36
C ALA A 67 0.99 -50.74 14.13
N LEU A 68 0.45 -50.54 12.93
CA LEU A 68 -0.33 -49.35 12.58
C LEU A 68 -1.62 -49.23 13.41
N PHE A 69 -2.33 -50.35 13.63
CA PHE A 69 -3.54 -50.38 14.44
C PHE A 69 -3.28 -50.05 15.91
N ALA A 70 -2.20 -50.60 16.48
CA ALA A 70 -1.76 -50.29 17.84
C ALA A 70 -1.25 -48.84 17.95
N TRP A 71 -0.52 -48.33 16.96
CA TRP A 71 0.00 -46.96 16.93
C TRP A 71 -1.13 -45.92 16.89
N ARG A 72 -2.18 -46.16 16.09
CA ARG A 72 -3.41 -45.34 16.10
C ARG A 72 -4.13 -45.34 17.46
N ARG A 73 -3.81 -46.29 18.34
CA ARG A 73 -4.35 -46.44 19.70
C ARG A 73 -3.28 -46.25 20.79
N ARG A 74 -2.16 -45.60 20.46
CA ARG A 74 -1.02 -45.33 21.36
C ARG A 74 -1.34 -44.61 22.70
N PRO A 75 -2.46 -43.86 22.89
CA PRO A 75 -2.82 -43.35 24.22
C PRO A 75 -3.17 -44.45 25.24
N ALA A 76 -3.49 -45.67 24.80
CA ALA A 76 -3.69 -46.79 25.71
C ALA A 76 -2.34 -47.31 26.25
N PRO A 77 -2.18 -47.54 27.57
CA PRO A 77 -0.92 -47.97 28.16
C PRO A 77 -0.45 -49.30 27.56
N GLY A 78 0.83 -49.43 27.20
CA GLY A 78 1.35 -50.61 26.49
C GLY A 78 1.08 -50.66 24.98
N ALA A 79 0.16 -49.86 24.41
CA ALA A 79 -0.11 -49.89 22.97
C ALA A 79 1.07 -49.34 22.14
N ALA A 80 1.79 -48.33 22.64
CA ALA A 80 2.97 -47.77 21.98
C ALA A 80 4.15 -48.78 21.89
N PRO A 81 4.63 -49.41 22.98
CA PRO A 81 5.70 -50.43 22.86
C PRO A 81 5.23 -51.68 22.11
N PHE A 82 3.94 -52.06 22.17
CA PHE A 82 3.41 -53.13 21.33
C PHE A 82 3.45 -52.78 19.84
N ALA A 83 3.16 -51.53 19.46
CA ALA A 83 3.31 -51.07 18.08
C ALA A 83 4.75 -51.13 17.59
N LEU A 84 5.72 -50.70 18.42
CA LEU A 84 7.15 -50.78 18.10
C LEU A 84 7.66 -52.23 18.02
N LEU A 85 7.17 -53.11 18.90
CA LEU A 85 7.41 -54.55 18.85
C LEU A 85 6.94 -55.15 17.51
N MET A 86 5.72 -54.82 17.07
CA MET A 86 5.17 -55.30 15.80
C MET A 86 5.86 -54.69 14.57
N LEU A 87 6.36 -53.45 14.67
CA LEU A 87 7.19 -52.84 13.63
C LEU A 87 8.53 -53.56 13.50
N ALA A 88 9.17 -53.94 14.62
CA ALA A 88 10.40 -54.76 14.62
C ALA A 88 10.17 -56.15 14.01
N VAL A 89 9.03 -56.80 14.30
CA VAL A 89 8.65 -58.08 13.67
C VAL A 89 8.37 -57.90 12.17
N THR A 90 7.80 -56.77 11.75
CA THR A 90 7.57 -56.45 10.33
C THR A 90 8.88 -56.32 9.56
N GLU A 91 9.80 -55.51 10.10
CA GLU A 91 11.12 -55.26 9.51
C GLU A 91 11.90 -56.57 9.39
N TRP A 92 11.98 -57.36 10.46
CA TRP A 92 12.65 -58.66 10.44
C TRP A 92 11.99 -59.64 9.45
N SER A 93 10.65 -59.78 9.46
CA SER A 93 9.93 -60.69 8.55
C SER A 93 10.13 -60.32 7.08
N LEU A 94 10.14 -59.01 6.76
CA LEU A 94 10.38 -58.51 5.41
C LEU A 94 11.84 -58.70 4.99
N GLY A 95 12.80 -58.35 5.85
CA GLY A 95 14.21 -58.60 5.60
C GLY A 95 14.52 -60.08 5.39
N TYR A 96 13.88 -60.97 6.16
CA TYR A 96 14.05 -62.42 6.01
C TYR A 96 13.41 -62.96 4.73
N ALA A 97 12.26 -62.41 4.31
CA ALA A 97 11.67 -62.71 3.01
C ALA A 97 12.61 -62.32 1.85
N LEU A 98 13.27 -61.17 1.95
CA LEU A 98 14.21 -60.68 0.93
C LEU A 98 15.54 -61.46 0.96
N GLU A 99 16.02 -61.88 2.12
CA GLU A 99 17.16 -62.79 2.25
C GLU A 99 16.87 -64.15 1.60
N LEU A 100 15.75 -64.79 1.94
CA LEU A 100 15.38 -66.07 1.31
C LEU A 100 15.13 -65.92 -0.20
N GLY A 101 14.53 -64.81 -0.63
CA GLY A 101 14.32 -64.51 -2.06
C GLY A 101 15.60 -64.17 -2.84
N SER A 102 16.67 -63.73 -2.18
CA SER A 102 17.96 -63.45 -2.84
C SER A 102 18.71 -64.75 -3.15
N ALA A 103 19.35 -64.85 -4.31
CA ALA A 103 20.12 -66.03 -4.72
C ALA A 103 21.64 -65.89 -4.48
N ASP A 104 22.16 -64.66 -4.50
CA ASP A 104 23.58 -64.39 -4.32
C ASP A 104 23.96 -64.13 -2.85
N LEU A 105 25.17 -64.56 -2.46
CA LEU A 105 25.66 -64.44 -1.09
C LEU A 105 25.75 -62.99 -0.59
N PRO A 106 26.24 -61.99 -1.37
CA PRO A 106 26.27 -60.59 -0.94
C PRO A 106 24.88 -60.01 -0.63
N ALA A 107 23.86 -60.32 -1.44
CA ALA A 107 22.49 -59.88 -1.19
C ALA A 107 21.91 -60.54 0.07
N LYS A 108 22.10 -61.86 0.26
CA LYS A 108 21.69 -62.56 1.49
C LYS A 108 22.32 -61.94 2.73
N VAL A 109 23.64 -61.72 2.73
CA VAL A 109 24.35 -61.11 3.86
C VAL A 109 23.88 -59.67 4.15
N LEU A 110 23.58 -58.89 3.11
CA LEU A 110 23.02 -57.55 3.28
C LEU A 110 21.66 -57.58 3.98
N TRP A 111 20.74 -58.42 3.53
CA TRP A 111 19.42 -58.56 4.16
C TRP A 111 19.51 -59.16 5.56
N ALA A 112 20.43 -60.09 5.82
CA ALA A 112 20.74 -60.57 7.16
C ALA A 112 21.25 -59.46 8.09
N LYS A 113 22.13 -58.57 7.62
CA LYS A 113 22.61 -57.40 8.40
C LYS A 113 21.49 -56.41 8.72
N ILE A 114 20.53 -56.23 7.82
CA ILE A 114 19.37 -55.33 8.00
C ILE A 114 18.44 -55.88 9.10
N GLN A 115 18.02 -57.15 8.99
CA GLN A 115 17.12 -57.83 9.94
C GLN A 115 17.55 -57.73 11.41
N TYR A 116 18.85 -57.56 11.68
CA TYR A 116 19.33 -57.41 13.05
C TYR A 116 18.73 -56.21 13.77
N LEU A 117 18.27 -55.17 13.06
CA LEU A 117 17.54 -54.06 13.67
C LEU A 117 16.28 -54.54 14.42
N GLY A 118 15.46 -55.37 13.78
CA GLY A 118 14.29 -56.00 14.40
C GLY A 118 14.68 -56.98 15.51
N ILE A 119 15.66 -57.86 15.24
CA ILE A 119 16.13 -58.88 16.19
C ILE A 119 16.61 -58.26 17.51
N VAL A 120 17.40 -57.18 17.47
CA VAL A 120 17.92 -56.55 18.70
C VAL A 120 16.87 -55.68 19.42
N THR A 121 15.91 -55.12 18.68
CA THR A 121 14.87 -54.23 19.24
C THR A 121 13.76 -55.01 19.95
N LEU A 122 13.38 -56.16 19.41
CA LEU A 122 12.22 -56.94 19.84
C LEU A 122 12.26 -57.33 21.34
N PRO A 123 13.34 -57.91 21.90
CA PRO A 123 13.38 -58.32 23.31
C PRO A 123 13.24 -57.14 24.29
N VAL A 124 13.78 -55.98 23.94
CA VAL A 124 13.67 -54.76 24.77
C VAL A 124 12.23 -54.26 24.75
N MET A 125 11.61 -54.16 23.57
CA MET A 125 10.21 -53.73 23.45
C MET A 125 9.23 -54.71 24.11
N TRP A 126 9.54 -56.01 24.12
CA TRP A 126 8.78 -57.02 24.86
C TRP A 126 8.79 -56.77 26.38
N LEU A 127 9.97 -56.51 26.96
CA LEU A 127 10.07 -56.19 28.39
C LEU A 127 9.39 -54.85 28.72
N VAL A 128 9.55 -53.82 27.88
CA VAL A 128 8.87 -52.53 28.07
C VAL A 128 7.35 -52.69 28.01
N PHE A 129 6.83 -53.46 27.05
CA PHE A 129 5.41 -53.82 26.98
C PHE A 129 4.94 -54.53 28.25
N ALA A 130 5.68 -55.55 28.72
CA ALA A 130 5.33 -56.29 29.94
C ALA A 130 5.37 -55.40 31.20
N LEU A 131 6.30 -54.46 31.31
CA LEU A 131 6.39 -53.51 32.42
C LEU A 131 5.24 -52.49 32.41
N GLN A 132 4.86 -51.95 31.26
CA GLN A 132 3.66 -51.08 31.15
C GLN A 132 2.39 -51.86 31.48
N TYR A 133 2.19 -53.03 30.85
CA TYR A 133 1.01 -53.87 31.06
C TYR A 133 0.82 -54.29 32.52
N THR A 134 1.91 -54.56 33.25
CA THR A 134 1.86 -54.95 34.66
C THR A 134 1.84 -53.78 35.65
N GLY A 135 1.68 -52.54 35.18
CA GLY A 135 1.63 -51.33 36.02
C GLY A 135 2.95 -50.98 36.70
N ARG A 136 4.09 -51.42 36.13
CA ARG A 136 5.43 -51.27 36.71
C ARG A 136 6.24 -50.16 36.02
N GLU A 137 5.56 -49.13 35.55
CA GLU A 137 6.12 -48.02 34.75
C GLU A 137 7.24 -47.26 35.46
N ARG A 138 7.29 -47.27 36.80
CA ARG A 138 8.41 -46.71 37.59
C ARG A 138 9.79 -47.27 37.22
N TRP A 139 9.87 -48.44 36.58
CA TRP A 139 11.12 -49.02 36.08
C TRP A 139 11.52 -48.51 34.69
N LEU A 140 10.62 -47.83 33.97
CA LEU A 140 10.82 -47.31 32.61
C LEU A 140 11.40 -45.89 32.62
N THR A 141 12.42 -45.66 33.45
CA THR A 141 13.18 -44.41 33.42
C THR A 141 14.10 -44.37 32.20
N CYS A 142 14.42 -43.17 31.70
CA CYS A 142 15.37 -43.00 30.60
C CYS A 142 16.72 -43.69 30.87
N ARG A 143 17.16 -43.71 32.14
CA ARG A 143 18.37 -44.43 32.59
C ARG A 143 18.27 -45.94 32.34
N ASN A 144 17.17 -46.57 32.72
CA ASN A 144 17.01 -48.03 32.57
C ASN A 144 16.83 -48.42 31.10
N LEU A 145 16.08 -47.63 30.32
CA LEU A 145 15.95 -47.81 28.88
C LEU A 145 17.30 -47.69 28.16
N ALA A 146 18.11 -46.68 28.52
CA ALA A 146 19.47 -46.54 27.99
C ALA A 146 20.34 -47.76 28.34
N LEU A 147 20.32 -48.23 29.59
CA LEU A 147 21.08 -49.43 30.00
C LEU A 147 20.69 -50.68 29.20
N TRP A 148 19.38 -50.90 28.94
CA TRP A 148 18.93 -52.03 28.12
C TRP A 148 19.21 -51.86 26.62
N ALA A 149 19.41 -50.63 26.13
CA ALA A 149 19.77 -50.35 24.74
C ALA A 149 21.26 -50.56 24.42
N ILE A 150 22.16 -50.57 25.42
CA ILE A 150 23.60 -50.74 25.21
C ILE A 150 23.93 -52.02 24.45
N VAL A 151 23.41 -53.18 24.89
CA VAL A 151 23.71 -54.48 24.26
C VAL A 151 23.16 -54.57 22.82
N PRO A 152 21.89 -54.18 22.55
CA PRO A 152 21.38 -54.02 21.18
C PRO A 152 22.23 -53.13 20.27
N LEU A 153 22.61 -51.93 20.73
CA LEU A 153 23.37 -50.96 19.93
C LEU A 153 24.79 -51.46 19.60
N ILE A 154 25.48 -52.05 20.58
CA ILE A 154 26.79 -52.69 20.37
C ILE A 154 26.66 -53.86 19.39
N THR A 155 25.61 -54.69 19.54
CA THR A 155 25.36 -55.82 18.64
C THR A 155 25.14 -55.35 17.21
N LEU A 156 24.30 -54.33 16.99
CA LEU A 156 24.02 -53.78 15.67
C LEU A 156 25.30 -53.21 15.01
N LEU A 157 26.15 -52.50 15.75
CA LEU A 157 27.44 -52.01 15.25
C LEU A 157 28.37 -53.16 14.82
N LEU A 158 28.44 -54.24 15.61
CA LEU A 158 29.26 -55.41 15.35
C LEU A 158 28.73 -56.31 14.23
N VAL A 159 27.43 -56.24 13.91
CA VAL A 159 26.84 -56.91 12.73
C VAL A 159 27.33 -56.25 11.45
N TRP A 160 27.28 -54.93 11.38
CA TRP A 160 27.73 -54.19 10.19
C TRP A 160 29.23 -54.31 9.95
N THR A 161 30.03 -54.34 11.02
CA THR A 161 31.49 -54.49 10.99
C THR A 161 31.99 -55.94 11.01
N ASN A 162 31.09 -56.94 11.00
CA ASN A 162 31.44 -58.35 11.20
C ASN A 162 32.51 -58.90 10.26
N ASP A 163 32.60 -58.39 9.03
CA ASP A 163 33.56 -58.83 8.01
C ASP A 163 35.04 -58.63 8.44
N ILE A 164 35.29 -57.78 9.44
CA ILE A 164 36.62 -57.47 9.98
C ILE A 164 37.03 -58.47 11.08
N HIS A 165 36.08 -58.98 11.86
CA HIS A 165 36.36 -59.60 13.17
C HIS A 165 35.60 -60.91 13.47
N GLY A 166 34.57 -61.26 12.69
CA GLY A 166 33.83 -62.54 12.82
C GLY A 166 33.20 -62.82 14.19
N LEU A 167 32.78 -61.78 14.92
CA LEU A 167 32.30 -61.91 16.32
C LEU A 167 30.80 -62.22 16.41
N ILE A 168 30.02 -61.86 15.40
CA ILE A 168 28.60 -62.21 15.26
C ILE A 168 28.48 -63.48 14.41
N TRP A 169 29.11 -63.50 13.24
CA TRP A 169 29.19 -64.67 12.34
C TRP A 169 30.65 -64.99 12.02
N ARG A 170 31.08 -66.22 12.27
CA ARG A 170 32.46 -66.68 12.05
C ARG A 170 32.73 -67.18 10.64
N ASN A 171 31.82 -68.02 10.13
CA ASN A 171 31.80 -68.49 8.76
C ASN A 171 30.44 -68.12 8.20
N ILE A 172 30.46 -67.48 7.03
CA ILE A 172 29.29 -67.11 6.26
C ILE A 172 29.42 -67.87 4.93
N ARG A 173 28.48 -68.76 4.64
CA ARG A 173 28.49 -69.59 3.43
C ARG A 173 27.12 -69.61 2.77
N LEU A 174 27.10 -69.87 1.48
CA LEU A 174 25.87 -70.17 0.75
C LEU A 174 25.74 -71.68 0.69
N ASP A 175 24.71 -72.23 1.35
CA ASP A 175 24.35 -73.63 1.16
C ASP A 175 23.40 -73.73 -0.04
N THR A 176 23.78 -74.56 -1.01
CA THR A 176 23.01 -74.87 -2.22
C THR A 176 22.67 -76.37 -2.31
N GLY A 177 22.75 -77.10 -1.20
CA GLY A 177 22.43 -78.54 -1.15
C GLY A 177 20.92 -78.86 -1.17
N GLY A 178 20.07 -77.86 -0.93
CA GLY A 178 18.61 -77.97 -0.99
C GLY A 178 18.00 -77.39 -2.28
N SER A 179 16.66 -77.40 -2.35
CA SER A 179 15.90 -76.92 -3.52
C SER A 179 15.99 -75.41 -3.81
N PHE A 180 16.63 -74.64 -2.93
CA PHE A 180 16.92 -73.21 -3.06
C PHE A 180 18.14 -72.88 -2.21
N SER A 181 18.83 -71.78 -2.53
CA SER A 181 20.02 -71.36 -1.78
C SER A 181 19.65 -70.74 -0.42
N VAL A 182 20.37 -71.11 0.64
CA VAL A 182 20.16 -70.61 2.01
C VAL A 182 21.47 -70.08 2.59
N LEU A 183 21.39 -69.11 3.49
CA LEU A 183 22.54 -68.56 4.19
C LEU A 183 22.91 -69.48 5.37
N ASP A 184 24.06 -70.15 5.29
CA ASP A 184 24.60 -70.94 6.40
C ASP A 184 25.57 -70.10 7.23
N LEU A 185 25.29 -70.01 8.53
CA LEU A 185 25.92 -69.08 9.46
C LEU A 185 26.39 -69.80 10.73
N SER A 186 27.70 -69.89 10.92
CA SER A 186 28.26 -70.35 12.20
C SER A 186 28.42 -69.16 13.15
N HIS A 187 27.71 -69.18 14.27
CA HIS A 187 27.62 -68.06 15.22
C HIS A 187 28.89 -67.81 16.05
N GLY A 188 29.25 -66.54 16.21
CA GLY A 188 30.38 -66.07 17.02
C GLY A 188 30.04 -65.83 18.49
N THR A 189 31.04 -65.41 19.28
CA THR A 189 30.90 -65.24 20.74
C THR A 189 29.94 -64.12 21.12
N VAL A 190 29.92 -63.01 20.38
CA VAL A 190 29.03 -61.87 20.67
C VAL A 190 27.58 -62.21 20.32
N PHE A 191 27.33 -63.04 19.30
CA PHE A 191 25.99 -63.56 19.02
C PHE A 191 25.41 -64.29 20.22
N TRP A 192 26.16 -65.22 20.83
CA TRP A 192 25.70 -65.97 22.02
C TRP A 192 25.49 -65.07 23.24
N GLY A 193 26.32 -64.03 23.39
CA GLY A 193 26.12 -62.99 24.40
C GLY A 193 24.81 -62.21 24.20
N HIS A 194 24.55 -61.73 22.97
CA HIS A 194 23.30 -61.06 22.61
C HIS A 194 22.10 -61.99 22.81
N ALA A 195 22.14 -63.22 22.28
CA ALA A 195 21.07 -64.20 22.42
C ALA A 195 20.73 -64.47 23.89
N THR A 196 21.74 -64.66 24.75
CA THR A 196 21.54 -64.83 26.20
C THR A 196 20.83 -63.63 26.82
N PHE A 197 21.25 -62.40 26.48
CA PHE A 197 20.59 -61.17 26.92
C PHE A 197 19.14 -61.10 26.43
N SER A 198 18.89 -61.36 25.13
CA SER A 198 17.55 -61.38 24.53
C SER A 198 16.63 -62.37 25.24
N TYR A 199 17.07 -63.61 25.47
CA TYR A 199 16.26 -64.63 26.15
C TYR A 199 16.00 -64.28 27.62
N LEU A 200 16.92 -63.62 28.32
CA LEU A 200 16.68 -63.13 29.68
C LEU A 200 15.60 -62.03 29.71
N LEU A 201 15.61 -61.09 28.75
CA LEU A 201 14.56 -60.06 28.64
C LEU A 201 13.20 -60.67 28.27
N LEU A 202 13.18 -61.61 27.32
CA LEU A 202 11.97 -62.35 26.93
C LEU A 202 11.40 -63.13 28.12
N LEU A 203 12.26 -63.81 28.88
CA LEU A 203 11.87 -64.63 30.03
C LEU A 203 11.32 -63.76 31.17
N LEU A 204 11.99 -62.64 31.47
CA LEU A 204 11.52 -61.68 32.46
C LEU A 204 10.18 -61.07 32.05
N GLY A 205 10.03 -60.65 30.79
CA GLY A 205 8.76 -60.13 30.26
C GLY A 205 7.62 -61.16 30.36
N THR A 206 7.88 -62.40 29.94
CA THR A 206 6.90 -63.51 30.04
C THR A 206 6.56 -63.83 31.50
N PHE A 207 7.55 -63.86 32.41
CA PHE A 207 7.32 -64.07 33.84
C PHE A 207 6.47 -62.96 34.47
N LEU A 208 6.71 -61.70 34.13
CA LEU A 208 5.90 -60.56 34.58
C LEU A 208 4.44 -60.70 34.13
N LEU A 209 4.22 -61.04 32.86
CA LEU A 209 2.88 -61.27 32.30
C LEU A 209 2.17 -62.44 33.01
N LEU A 210 2.85 -63.58 33.17
CA LEU A 210 2.31 -64.74 33.89
C LEU A 210 2.00 -64.43 35.36
N GLN A 211 2.86 -63.68 36.06
CA GLN A 211 2.63 -63.27 37.45
C GLN A 211 1.37 -62.40 37.58
N ALA A 212 1.13 -61.49 36.62
CA ALA A 212 -0.09 -60.69 36.60
C ALA A 212 -1.35 -61.54 36.33
N LEU A 213 -1.26 -62.52 35.43
CA LEU A 213 -2.34 -63.46 35.14
C LEU A 213 -2.73 -64.31 36.37
N ILE A 214 -1.75 -64.81 37.13
CA ILE A 214 -1.99 -65.64 38.32
C ILE A 214 -2.64 -64.83 39.46
N ARG A 215 -2.35 -63.53 39.57
CA ARG A 215 -2.83 -62.68 40.67
C ARG A 215 -4.22 -62.07 40.48
N SER A 216 -4.86 -62.24 39.32
CA SER A 216 -6.15 -61.62 39.01
C SER A 216 -7.35 -62.53 39.37
N PRO A 217 -8.15 -62.22 40.40
CA PRO A 217 -9.23 -63.11 40.82
C PRO A 217 -10.50 -62.96 39.97
N TYR A 218 -11.02 -64.09 39.51
CA TYR A 218 -12.43 -64.33 39.16
C TYR A 218 -13.09 -63.75 37.90
N LEU A 219 -12.47 -62.88 37.11
CA LEU A 219 -12.94 -62.56 35.75
C LEU A 219 -11.85 -62.76 34.69
N TYR A 220 -12.26 -63.06 33.44
CA TYR A 220 -11.43 -63.07 32.22
C TYR A 220 -10.53 -64.29 31.88
N ARG A 221 -11.00 -65.53 32.07
CA ARG A 221 -10.31 -66.75 31.56
C ARG A 221 -9.90 -66.68 30.07
N GLY A 222 -10.71 -66.05 29.21
CA GLY A 222 -10.42 -65.92 27.77
C GLY A 222 -9.29 -64.90 27.44
N GLN A 223 -9.13 -63.85 28.25
CA GLN A 223 -8.01 -62.91 28.12
C GLN A 223 -6.70 -63.57 28.51
N ALA A 224 -6.71 -64.32 29.62
CA ALA A 224 -5.56 -65.06 30.11
C ALA A 224 -5.04 -66.08 29.08
N GLY A 225 -5.94 -66.80 28.42
CA GLY A 225 -5.59 -67.74 27.34
C GLY A 225 -4.88 -67.05 26.17
N ALA A 226 -5.39 -65.91 25.70
CA ALA A 226 -4.79 -65.18 24.58
C ALA A 226 -3.37 -64.66 24.89
N LEU A 227 -3.18 -64.09 26.09
CA LEU A 227 -1.84 -63.68 26.56
C LEU A 227 -0.89 -64.87 26.74
N LEU A 228 -1.37 -65.99 27.29
CA LEU A 228 -0.54 -67.17 27.55
C LEU A 228 -0.11 -67.87 26.26
N ILE A 229 -0.99 -67.96 25.25
CA ILE A 229 -0.62 -68.38 23.90
C ILE A 229 0.45 -67.44 23.33
N GLY A 230 0.19 -66.14 23.31
CA GLY A 230 1.13 -65.15 22.76
C GLY A 230 2.48 -65.14 23.47
N ALA A 231 2.55 -65.37 24.78
CA ALA A 231 3.80 -65.40 25.53
C ALA A 231 4.59 -66.72 25.39
N LEU A 232 3.97 -67.83 24.96
CA LEU A 232 4.62 -69.14 24.81
C LEU A 232 4.98 -69.49 23.36
N THR A 233 4.23 -69.03 22.37
CA THR A 233 4.49 -69.30 20.94
C THR A 233 5.94 -68.96 20.50
N PRO A 234 6.56 -67.83 20.90
CA PRO A 234 7.92 -67.52 20.50
C PRO A 234 8.96 -68.44 21.13
N TRP A 235 8.72 -68.92 22.36
CA TRP A 235 9.61 -69.90 22.99
C TRP A 235 9.62 -71.22 22.23
N LEU A 236 8.46 -71.69 21.77
CA LEU A 236 8.36 -72.88 20.94
C LEU A 236 9.07 -72.71 19.59
N GLY A 237 8.86 -71.56 18.91
CA GLY A 237 9.54 -71.23 17.65
C GLY A 237 11.07 -71.19 17.78
N ASN A 238 11.57 -70.42 18.75
CA ASN A 238 13.01 -70.31 19.02
C ASN A 238 13.63 -71.65 19.43
N ALA A 239 12.95 -72.47 20.24
CA ALA A 239 13.45 -73.77 20.66
C ALA A 239 13.56 -74.78 19.50
N LEU A 240 12.57 -74.80 18.59
CA LEU A 240 12.62 -75.64 17.39
C LEU A 240 13.74 -75.21 16.43
N TYR A 241 13.98 -73.90 16.29
CA TYR A 241 15.07 -73.37 15.48
C TYR A 241 16.45 -73.68 16.08
N LEU A 242 16.70 -73.30 17.35
CA LEU A 242 18.00 -73.47 18.00
C LEU A 242 18.41 -74.93 18.24
N SER A 243 17.46 -75.85 18.36
CA SER A 243 17.75 -77.29 18.48
C SER A 243 18.05 -77.99 17.16
N GLY A 244 17.84 -77.31 16.02
CA GLY A 244 17.92 -77.93 14.69
C GLY A 244 16.79 -78.91 14.38
N LEU A 245 15.78 -79.02 15.26
CA LEU A 245 14.64 -79.95 15.13
C LEU A 245 13.46 -79.35 14.36
N SER A 246 13.68 -78.28 13.59
CA SER A 246 12.64 -77.66 12.75
C SER A 246 12.14 -78.66 11.70
N PRO A 247 10.82 -78.82 11.50
CA PRO A 247 10.27 -79.66 10.44
C PRO A 247 10.58 -79.12 9.02
N PHE A 248 11.07 -77.88 8.92
CA PHE A 248 11.59 -77.27 7.71
C PHE A 248 13.08 -76.97 7.90
N PRO A 249 13.98 -77.79 7.35
CA PRO A 249 15.42 -77.59 7.48
C PRO A 249 15.85 -76.18 7.03
N HIS A 250 16.72 -75.55 7.81
CA HIS A 250 17.30 -74.22 7.57
C HIS A 250 16.31 -73.03 7.51
N LEU A 251 15.03 -73.23 7.84
CA LEU A 251 14.04 -72.14 7.96
C LEU A 251 13.89 -71.69 9.43
N ASP A 252 14.06 -70.39 9.69
CA ASP A 252 13.71 -69.79 10.98
C ASP A 252 12.20 -69.56 11.07
N LEU A 253 11.57 -70.20 12.06
CA LEU A 253 10.14 -70.09 12.34
C LEU A 253 9.82 -68.95 13.31
N THR A 254 10.82 -68.27 13.85
CA THR A 254 10.69 -67.25 14.89
C THR A 254 9.93 -66.00 14.43
N PRO A 255 10.12 -65.45 13.22
CA PRO A 255 9.30 -64.33 12.73
C PRO A 255 7.81 -64.66 12.69
N PHE A 256 7.45 -65.85 12.18
CA PHE A 256 6.06 -66.33 12.17
C PHE A 256 5.48 -66.50 13.59
N ALA A 257 6.29 -67.05 14.51
CA ALA A 257 5.91 -67.21 15.90
C ALA A 257 5.57 -65.86 16.55
N PHE A 258 6.36 -64.82 16.29
CA PHE A 258 6.09 -63.47 16.79
C PHE A 258 4.90 -62.78 16.10
N THR A 259 4.61 -63.03 14.82
CA THR A 259 3.35 -62.57 14.20
C THR A 259 2.13 -63.21 14.86
N LEU A 260 2.18 -64.51 15.18
CA LEU A 260 1.09 -65.19 15.89
C LEU A 260 0.93 -64.67 17.33
N THR A 261 2.04 -64.37 18.02
CA THR A 261 2.03 -63.62 19.29
C THR A 261 1.39 -62.24 19.16
N GLY A 262 1.72 -61.51 18.10
CA GLY A 262 1.12 -60.23 17.77
C GLY A 262 -0.40 -60.32 17.63
N LEU A 263 -0.89 -61.30 16.87
CA LEU A 263 -2.32 -61.56 16.70
C LEU A 263 -3.00 -61.90 18.04
N ALA A 264 -2.41 -62.79 18.83
CA ALA A 264 -2.96 -63.20 20.12
C ALA A 264 -3.03 -62.05 21.13
N ILE A 265 -1.96 -61.24 21.23
CA ILE A 265 -1.91 -60.06 22.11
C ILE A 265 -2.87 -58.97 21.62
N SER A 266 -2.90 -58.67 20.32
CA SER A 266 -3.83 -57.70 19.72
C SER A 266 -5.29 -58.09 19.97
N TRP A 267 -5.62 -59.37 19.79
CA TRP A 267 -6.95 -59.90 20.11
C TRP A 267 -7.27 -59.72 21.61
N GLY A 268 -6.34 -60.05 22.50
CA GLY A 268 -6.45 -59.77 23.94
C GLY A 268 -6.73 -58.30 24.23
N LEU A 269 -5.81 -57.42 23.83
CA LEU A 269 -5.83 -55.97 24.03
C LEU A 269 -7.16 -55.35 23.57
N PHE A 270 -7.55 -55.59 22.32
CA PHE A 270 -8.60 -54.81 21.66
C PHE A 270 -9.98 -55.47 21.64
N ARG A 271 -10.08 -56.81 21.55
CA ARG A 271 -11.39 -57.50 21.56
C ARG A 271 -11.98 -57.64 22.96
N PHE A 272 -11.11 -57.72 23.97
CA PHE A 272 -11.50 -57.92 25.37
C PHE A 272 -11.20 -56.73 26.30
N ARG A 273 -10.68 -55.60 25.78
CA ARG A 273 -10.36 -54.38 26.54
C ARG A 273 -9.41 -54.62 27.72
N LEU A 274 -8.33 -55.35 27.45
CA LEU A 274 -7.33 -55.82 28.42
C LEU A 274 -6.66 -54.71 29.28
N LEU A 275 -6.74 -53.46 28.82
CA LEU A 275 -6.08 -52.28 29.41
C LEU A 275 -7.05 -51.33 30.12
N ASN A 276 -8.34 -51.68 30.25
CA ASN A 276 -9.31 -50.80 30.91
C ASN A 276 -9.15 -50.88 32.44
N VAL A 277 -8.75 -49.76 33.07
CA VAL A 277 -8.40 -49.56 34.50
C VAL A 277 -9.53 -49.81 35.52
N VAL A 278 -10.67 -50.37 35.09
CA VAL A 278 -11.96 -50.28 35.79
C VAL A 278 -12.06 -50.98 37.16
N PRO A 279 -11.38 -52.11 37.47
CA PRO A 279 -11.50 -52.73 38.79
C PRO A 279 -10.74 -51.98 39.88
N VAL A 280 -9.44 -51.72 39.69
CA VAL A 280 -8.57 -51.07 40.69
C VAL A 280 -8.98 -49.62 40.92
N ALA A 281 -9.46 -48.94 39.86
CA ALA A 281 -9.94 -47.58 39.99
C ALA A 281 -11.23 -47.46 40.80
N ARG A 282 -12.11 -48.48 40.90
CA ARG A 282 -13.42 -48.31 41.55
C ARG A 282 -13.33 -47.98 43.03
N ASP A 283 -12.60 -48.79 43.79
CA ASP A 283 -12.52 -48.63 45.24
C ASP A 283 -11.68 -47.39 45.59
N VAL A 284 -10.57 -47.17 44.87
CA VAL A 284 -9.72 -45.98 44.99
C VAL A 284 -10.45 -44.69 44.61
N ILE A 285 -11.32 -44.70 43.58
CA ILE A 285 -12.15 -43.55 43.22
C ILE A 285 -13.16 -43.28 44.32
N ILE A 286 -13.92 -44.28 44.79
CA ILE A 286 -14.97 -44.04 45.79
C ILE A 286 -14.36 -43.52 47.10
N GLU A 287 -13.24 -44.09 47.57
CA GLU A 287 -12.56 -43.65 48.80
C GLU A 287 -11.94 -42.24 48.69
N ASN A 288 -11.37 -41.88 47.54
CA ASN A 288 -10.74 -40.57 47.32
C ASN A 288 -11.68 -39.52 46.66
N MET A 289 -12.94 -39.87 46.38
CA MET A 289 -13.93 -38.93 45.85
C MET A 289 -14.20 -37.84 46.89
N GLY A 290 -14.03 -36.58 46.47
CA GLY A 290 -14.46 -35.42 47.26
C GLY A 290 -15.98 -35.35 47.41
N ASP A 291 -16.71 -35.82 46.40
CA ASP A 291 -18.16 -35.95 46.42
C ASP A 291 -18.59 -37.05 47.39
N ALA A 292 -19.57 -36.76 48.23
CA ALA A 292 -20.14 -37.71 49.16
C ALA A 292 -21.08 -38.68 48.44
N VAL A 293 -20.85 -39.99 48.62
CA VAL A 293 -21.64 -41.07 48.03
C VAL A 293 -22.22 -41.93 49.15
N LEU A 294 -23.54 -42.12 49.11
CA LEU A 294 -24.30 -42.92 50.07
C LEU A 294 -25.17 -43.92 49.31
N VAL A 295 -24.96 -45.22 49.54
CA VAL A 295 -25.72 -46.30 48.92
C VAL A 295 -26.78 -46.80 49.89
N LEU A 296 -28.03 -46.85 49.44
CA LEU A 296 -29.18 -47.31 50.21
C LEU A 296 -29.77 -48.60 49.62
N ASP A 297 -30.27 -49.51 50.46
CA ASP A 297 -31.02 -50.70 50.02
C ASP A 297 -32.48 -50.36 49.66
N ALA A 298 -33.23 -51.38 49.23
CA ALA A 298 -34.65 -51.25 48.90
C ALA A 298 -35.56 -50.90 50.10
N GLN A 299 -35.02 -50.87 51.33
CA GLN A 299 -35.69 -50.47 52.57
C GLN A 299 -35.14 -49.14 53.12
N ASN A 300 -34.37 -48.38 52.32
CA ASN A 300 -33.69 -47.14 52.70
C ASN A 300 -32.75 -47.27 53.92
N ARG A 301 -32.12 -48.44 54.10
CA ARG A 301 -30.98 -48.62 55.02
C ARG A 301 -29.68 -48.37 54.29
N ILE A 302 -28.68 -47.87 55.00
CA ILE A 302 -27.38 -47.57 54.42
C ILE A 302 -26.62 -48.88 54.19
N VAL A 303 -26.28 -49.17 52.94
CA VAL A 303 -25.47 -50.33 52.53
C VAL A 303 -23.98 -49.98 52.56
N ASP A 304 -23.64 -48.77 52.11
CA ASP A 304 -22.26 -48.31 51.99
C ASP A 304 -22.21 -46.77 51.98
N LEU A 305 -21.06 -46.19 52.39
CA LEU A 305 -20.80 -44.75 52.38
C LEU A 305 -19.31 -44.43 52.34
N ASN A 306 -18.93 -43.52 51.45
CA ASN A 306 -17.54 -43.13 51.28
C ASN A 306 -17.05 -42.14 52.37
N PRO A 307 -15.72 -41.90 52.50
CA PRO A 307 -15.17 -40.99 53.51
C PRO A 307 -15.65 -39.53 53.39
N ALA A 308 -16.04 -39.08 52.20
CA ALA A 308 -16.70 -37.78 52.03
C ALA A 308 -18.10 -37.74 52.66
N ALA A 309 -18.92 -38.76 52.44
CA ALA A 309 -20.23 -38.89 53.08
C ALA A 309 -20.11 -38.99 54.61
N GLN A 310 -19.12 -39.71 55.12
CA GLN A 310 -18.85 -39.80 56.57
C GLN A 310 -18.54 -38.42 57.19
N ARG A 311 -17.80 -37.55 56.48
CA ARG A 311 -17.50 -36.17 56.93
C ARG A 311 -18.73 -35.26 56.95
N ILE A 312 -19.56 -35.28 55.91
CA ILE A 312 -20.78 -34.46 55.85
C ILE A 312 -21.82 -34.93 56.88
N ILE A 313 -21.98 -36.25 57.06
CA ILE A 313 -22.95 -36.83 57.99
C ILE A 313 -22.45 -36.77 59.45
N GLY A 314 -21.14 -36.67 59.68
CA GLY A 314 -20.52 -36.67 61.01
C GLY A 314 -20.55 -38.04 61.70
N ARG A 315 -20.57 -39.13 60.93
CA ARG A 315 -20.64 -40.53 61.42
C ARG A 315 -19.73 -41.44 60.61
N THR A 316 -19.14 -42.43 61.27
CA THR A 316 -18.26 -43.41 60.62
C THR A 316 -19.05 -44.50 59.88
N ALA A 317 -18.42 -45.17 58.90
CA ALA A 317 -19.09 -46.25 58.17
C ALA A 317 -19.61 -47.38 59.08
N ALA A 318 -18.85 -47.74 60.13
CA ALA A 318 -19.23 -48.78 61.08
C ALA A 318 -20.49 -48.44 61.91
N GLU A 319 -20.77 -47.15 62.13
CA GLU A 319 -21.97 -46.69 62.84
C GLU A 319 -23.20 -46.57 61.92
N ALA A 320 -22.98 -46.29 60.63
CA ALA A 320 -24.02 -45.97 59.67
C ALA A 320 -24.53 -47.19 58.88
N ILE A 321 -23.65 -48.14 58.51
CA ILE A 321 -24.04 -49.30 57.70
C ILE A 321 -25.07 -50.19 58.43
N GLY A 322 -26.11 -50.62 57.71
CA GLY A 322 -27.25 -51.40 58.19
C GLY A 322 -28.35 -50.58 58.90
N GLN A 323 -28.07 -49.33 59.29
CA GLN A 323 -29.06 -48.45 59.94
C GLN A 323 -30.01 -47.80 58.90
N PRO A 324 -31.28 -47.53 59.27
CA PRO A 324 -32.18 -46.72 58.42
C PRO A 324 -31.63 -45.31 58.22
N ALA A 325 -31.56 -44.83 56.97
CA ALA A 325 -30.95 -43.54 56.64
C ALA A 325 -31.62 -42.36 57.37
N ALA A 326 -32.95 -42.40 57.53
CA ALA A 326 -33.72 -41.38 58.26
C ALA A 326 -33.34 -41.24 59.75
N ARG A 327 -32.71 -42.26 60.36
CA ARG A 327 -32.21 -42.19 61.75
C ARG A 327 -30.86 -41.47 61.82
N ILE A 328 -29.98 -41.80 60.88
CA ILE A 328 -28.59 -41.29 60.82
C ILE A 328 -28.54 -39.84 60.31
N LEU A 329 -29.37 -39.49 59.32
CA LEU A 329 -29.44 -38.15 58.71
C LEU A 329 -30.30 -37.15 59.51
N SER A 330 -30.73 -37.48 60.73
CA SER A 330 -31.74 -36.72 61.48
C SER A 330 -31.36 -35.27 61.80
N SER A 331 -30.06 -34.94 61.82
CA SER A 331 -29.52 -33.59 61.94
C SER A 331 -29.56 -32.75 60.65
N HIS A 332 -29.89 -33.36 59.51
CA HIS A 332 -29.92 -32.72 58.19
C HIS A 332 -31.29 -32.98 57.54
N SER A 333 -32.32 -32.27 58.01
CA SER A 333 -33.71 -32.42 57.55
C SER A 333 -33.86 -32.35 56.02
N ASP A 334 -33.08 -31.48 55.39
CA ASP A 334 -33.15 -31.18 53.96
C ASP A 334 -32.56 -32.31 53.09
N LEU A 335 -31.74 -33.20 53.69
CA LEU A 335 -31.33 -34.46 53.08
C LEU A 335 -32.39 -35.56 53.23
N ILE A 336 -33.24 -35.51 54.27
CA ILE A 336 -34.27 -36.53 54.52
C ILE A 336 -35.51 -36.34 53.66
N ALA A 337 -36.00 -35.10 53.54
CA ALA A 337 -37.26 -34.81 52.84
C ALA A 337 -37.27 -35.31 51.36
N PRO A 338 -36.18 -35.17 50.57
CA PRO A 338 -36.14 -35.68 49.20
C PRO A 338 -36.11 -37.21 49.07
N CYS A 339 -35.67 -37.94 50.10
CA CYS A 339 -35.38 -39.37 50.00
C CYS A 339 -36.60 -40.30 50.18
N ARG A 340 -37.74 -39.80 50.64
CA ARG A 340 -38.85 -40.67 51.09
C ARG A 340 -39.52 -41.45 49.95
N ASP A 341 -39.88 -40.82 48.83
CA ASP A 341 -40.72 -41.46 47.80
C ASP A 341 -40.29 -41.27 46.31
N VAL A 342 -39.13 -40.66 46.03
CA VAL A 342 -38.76 -40.32 44.62
C VAL A 342 -37.83 -41.36 43.96
N THR A 343 -38.11 -41.75 42.71
CA THR A 343 -37.29 -42.70 41.93
C THR A 343 -35.96 -42.11 41.46
N GLU A 344 -35.98 -40.91 40.88
CA GLU A 344 -34.80 -40.11 40.56
C GLU A 344 -35.10 -38.63 40.85
N ARG A 345 -34.16 -37.92 41.48
CA ARG A 345 -34.28 -36.48 41.78
C ARG A 345 -32.94 -35.78 41.66
N HIS A 346 -32.99 -34.54 41.19
CA HIS A 346 -31.89 -33.58 41.15
C HIS A 346 -32.37 -32.30 41.83
N ALA A 347 -31.57 -31.73 42.74
CA ALA A 347 -31.86 -30.46 43.40
C ALA A 347 -30.56 -29.82 43.93
N GLU A 348 -30.48 -28.49 43.89
CA GLU A 348 -29.49 -27.76 44.67
C GLU A 348 -30.02 -27.59 46.10
N ILE A 349 -29.16 -27.85 47.10
CA ILE A 349 -29.46 -27.66 48.51
C ILE A 349 -28.32 -26.88 49.17
N THR A 350 -28.64 -26.10 50.19
CA THR A 350 -27.64 -25.31 50.92
C THR A 350 -27.65 -25.74 52.37
N LEU A 351 -26.47 -26.07 52.92
CA LEU A 351 -26.31 -26.60 54.27
C LEU A 351 -25.38 -25.68 55.08
N GLY A 352 -25.74 -25.43 56.34
CA GLY A 352 -25.04 -24.51 57.23
C GLY A 352 -25.54 -23.07 57.17
N GLU A 353 -25.10 -22.25 58.12
CA GLU A 353 -25.45 -20.83 58.28
C GLU A 353 -24.17 -19.97 58.34
N GLY A 354 -24.24 -18.71 57.89
CA GLY A 354 -23.11 -17.77 57.90
C GLY A 354 -21.96 -18.20 56.99
N GLU A 355 -20.71 -17.91 57.38
CA GLU A 355 -19.52 -18.23 56.56
C GLU A 355 -19.32 -19.75 56.32
N ALA A 356 -19.90 -20.60 57.16
CA ALA A 356 -19.85 -22.05 57.01
C ALA A 356 -20.85 -22.59 55.96
N GLN A 357 -21.71 -21.74 55.41
CA GLN A 357 -22.74 -22.11 54.43
C GLN A 357 -22.11 -22.65 53.14
N ARG A 358 -22.52 -23.86 52.74
CA ARG A 358 -22.08 -24.53 51.51
C ARG A 358 -23.25 -24.99 50.66
N THR A 359 -23.11 -24.84 49.35
CA THR A 359 -24.10 -25.24 48.35
C THR A 359 -23.69 -26.58 47.75
N TYR A 360 -24.59 -27.55 47.83
CA TYR A 360 -24.39 -28.90 47.31
C TYR A 360 -25.37 -29.21 46.19
N ASP A 361 -24.86 -29.89 45.16
CA ASP A 361 -25.66 -30.55 44.15
C ASP A 361 -26.08 -31.93 44.66
N LEU A 362 -27.38 -32.11 44.97
CA LEU A 362 -27.98 -33.36 45.43
C LEU A 362 -28.57 -34.13 44.24
N ARG A 363 -28.08 -35.35 44.03
CA ARG A 363 -28.68 -36.30 43.09
C ARG A 363 -29.03 -37.62 43.76
N ILE A 364 -30.23 -38.12 43.50
CA ILE A 364 -30.72 -39.43 43.93
C ILE A 364 -31.05 -40.23 42.67
N SER A 365 -30.43 -41.41 42.50
CA SER A 365 -30.68 -42.28 41.34
C SER A 365 -30.98 -43.73 41.76
N PRO A 366 -31.85 -44.46 41.05
CA PRO A 366 -32.29 -45.80 41.44
C PRO A 366 -31.29 -46.88 41.01
N LEU A 367 -31.06 -47.88 41.86
CA LEU A 367 -30.28 -49.07 41.55
C LEU A 367 -31.21 -50.23 41.17
N TYR A 368 -30.95 -50.87 40.03
CA TYR A 368 -31.64 -52.07 39.58
C TYR A 368 -30.69 -53.26 39.49
N GLY A 369 -31.12 -54.42 40.00
CA GLY A 369 -30.37 -55.67 39.89
C GLY A 369 -30.47 -56.31 38.50
N ARG A 370 -29.72 -57.40 38.27
CA ARG A 370 -29.60 -58.15 36.99
C ARG A 370 -30.91 -58.67 36.35
N ARG A 371 -32.07 -58.45 36.97
CA ARG A 371 -33.41 -58.83 36.46
C ARG A 371 -34.40 -57.65 36.46
N GLY A 372 -33.90 -56.41 36.44
CA GLY A 372 -34.74 -55.19 36.45
C GLY A 372 -35.48 -54.91 37.77
N ARG A 373 -35.31 -55.75 38.80
CA ARG A 373 -35.85 -55.49 40.14
C ARG A 373 -35.08 -54.37 40.82
N PHE A 374 -35.81 -53.43 41.41
CA PHE A 374 -35.25 -52.39 42.28
C PHE A 374 -34.46 -53.02 43.43
N ALA A 375 -33.22 -52.59 43.59
CA ALA A 375 -32.28 -53.10 44.58
C ALA A 375 -31.94 -52.05 45.66
N GLY A 376 -32.19 -50.76 45.38
CA GLY A 376 -31.84 -49.66 46.27
C GLY A 376 -31.71 -48.32 45.53
N ARG A 377 -31.02 -47.36 46.13
CA ARG A 377 -30.73 -46.03 45.56
C ARG A 377 -29.27 -45.64 45.82
N VAL A 378 -28.70 -44.80 44.97
CA VAL A 378 -27.48 -44.04 45.30
C VAL A 378 -27.90 -42.59 45.51
N VAL A 379 -27.41 -41.99 46.59
CA VAL A 379 -27.46 -40.55 46.84
C VAL A 379 -26.05 -40.01 46.69
N THR A 380 -25.86 -38.97 45.88
CA THR A 380 -24.59 -38.25 45.75
C THR A 380 -24.78 -36.79 46.07
N LEU A 381 -23.81 -36.23 46.80
CA LEU A 381 -23.72 -34.82 47.18
C LEU A 381 -22.38 -34.28 46.71
N ARG A 382 -22.39 -33.30 45.81
CA ARG A 382 -21.20 -32.63 45.30
C ARG A 382 -21.15 -31.19 45.79
N ASP A 383 -20.07 -30.80 46.44
CA ASP A 383 -19.86 -29.40 46.82
C ASP A 383 -19.67 -28.56 45.54
N ILE A 384 -20.55 -27.60 45.33
CA ILE A 384 -20.51 -26.66 44.20
C ILE A 384 -20.31 -25.22 44.68
N THR A 385 -19.98 -24.99 45.95
CA THR A 385 -19.87 -23.65 46.56
C THR A 385 -18.86 -22.77 45.84
N GLU A 386 -17.65 -23.28 45.59
CA GLU A 386 -16.63 -22.55 44.82
C GLU A 386 -17.03 -22.38 43.36
N ARG A 387 -17.73 -23.35 42.77
CA ARG A 387 -18.21 -23.28 41.37
C ARG A 387 -19.28 -22.20 41.20
N LYS A 388 -20.22 -22.09 42.15
CA LYS A 388 -21.28 -21.07 42.17
C LYS A 388 -20.69 -19.67 42.38
N ARG A 389 -19.76 -19.52 43.33
CA ARG A 389 -19.03 -18.25 43.52
C ARG A 389 -18.23 -17.84 42.27
N ALA A 390 -17.61 -18.80 41.58
CA ALA A 390 -16.92 -18.55 40.32
C ALA A 390 -17.90 -18.22 39.17
N GLU A 391 -19.04 -18.90 39.07
CA GLU A 391 -20.12 -18.59 38.12
C GLU A 391 -20.68 -17.18 38.33
N GLU A 392 -20.92 -16.76 39.57
CA GLU A 392 -21.37 -15.41 39.93
C GLU A 392 -20.32 -14.33 39.62
N GLN A 393 -19.04 -14.60 39.90
CA GLN A 393 -17.93 -13.71 39.55
C GLN A 393 -17.75 -13.59 38.03
N LEU A 394 -17.86 -14.70 37.30
CA LEU A 394 -17.81 -14.71 35.83
C LEU A 394 -18.98 -13.94 35.23
N CYS A 395 -20.21 -14.21 35.68
CA CYS A 395 -21.41 -13.51 35.22
C CYS A 395 -21.34 -11.99 35.50
N THR A 396 -20.87 -11.60 36.70
CA THR A 396 -20.62 -10.18 37.01
C THR A 396 -19.62 -9.56 36.04
N ARG A 397 -18.49 -10.24 35.79
CA ARG A 397 -17.44 -9.76 34.89
C ARG A 397 -17.89 -9.71 33.42
N GLU A 398 -18.66 -10.70 32.98
CA GLU A 398 -19.23 -10.79 31.64
C GLU A 398 -20.18 -9.62 31.40
N ARG A 399 -21.11 -9.33 32.34
CA ARG A 399 -22.00 -8.16 32.28
C ARG A 399 -21.25 -6.83 32.14
N PHE A 400 -20.16 -6.64 32.89
CA PHE A 400 -19.33 -5.43 32.77
C PHE A 400 -18.53 -5.39 31.45
N LEU A 401 -18.08 -6.53 30.91
CA LEU A 401 -17.39 -6.57 29.62
C LEU A 401 -18.34 -6.33 28.44
N GLU A 402 -19.58 -6.82 28.51
CA GLU A 402 -20.65 -6.50 27.55
C GLU A 402 -20.98 -5.00 27.57
N CYS A 403 -21.16 -4.42 28.76
CA CYS A 403 -21.33 -2.98 28.94
C CYS A 403 -20.15 -2.16 28.37
N LEU A 404 -18.90 -2.56 28.64
CA LEU A 404 -17.74 -1.90 28.06
C LEU A 404 -17.72 -1.98 26.53
N ALA A 405 -18.09 -3.12 25.94
CA ALA A 405 -18.18 -3.26 24.50
C ALA A 405 -19.29 -2.37 23.89
N GLU A 406 -20.45 -2.27 24.56
CA GLU A 406 -21.54 -1.38 24.17
C GLU A 406 -21.14 0.10 24.27
N VAL A 407 -20.54 0.51 25.39
CA VAL A 407 -20.00 1.88 25.59
C VAL A 407 -19.00 2.24 24.50
N SER A 408 -18.06 1.33 24.20
CA SER A 408 -17.07 1.54 23.13
C SER A 408 -17.74 1.65 21.75
N GLN A 409 -18.78 0.84 21.46
CA GLN A 409 -19.57 0.98 20.23
C GLN A 409 -20.32 2.31 20.14
N ILE A 410 -20.97 2.77 21.22
CA ILE A 410 -21.68 4.05 21.26
C ILE A 410 -20.71 5.22 21.02
N LEU A 411 -19.54 5.20 21.67
CA LEU A 411 -18.50 6.23 21.54
C LEU A 411 -17.81 6.24 20.17
N LEU A 412 -17.76 5.10 19.47
CA LEU A 412 -17.20 4.99 18.11
C LEU A 412 -18.24 5.25 17.00
N GLY A 413 -19.51 4.96 17.25
CA GLY A 413 -20.59 5.04 16.26
C GLY A 413 -21.28 6.41 16.16
N THR A 414 -21.03 7.33 17.08
CA THR A 414 -21.71 8.63 17.15
C THR A 414 -20.76 9.76 16.71
N GLU A 415 -21.19 10.62 15.78
CA GLU A 415 -20.35 11.75 15.32
C GLU A 415 -20.16 12.85 16.37
N ALA A 416 -21.12 13.02 17.28
CA ALA A 416 -21.09 14.07 18.30
C ALA A 416 -21.14 13.48 19.72
N LEU A 417 -20.07 13.69 20.48
CA LEU A 417 -19.91 13.17 21.85
C LEU A 417 -21.09 13.54 22.79
N ALA A 418 -21.68 14.72 22.62
CA ALA A 418 -22.82 15.19 23.41
C ALA A 418 -24.09 14.32 23.27
N GLN A 419 -24.23 13.56 22.17
CA GLN A 419 -25.33 12.62 21.97
C GLN A 419 -25.02 11.21 22.50
N ALA A 420 -23.73 10.85 22.54
CA ALA A 420 -23.24 9.56 23.04
C ALA A 420 -23.24 9.51 24.58
N LEU A 421 -22.76 10.57 25.25
CA LEU A 421 -22.55 10.55 26.69
C LEU A 421 -23.80 10.20 27.52
N PRO A 422 -25.01 10.74 27.28
CA PRO A 422 -26.20 10.35 28.04
C PRO A 422 -26.51 8.84 27.97
N GLN A 423 -26.26 8.20 26.82
CA GLN A 423 -26.47 6.76 26.62
C GLN A 423 -25.39 5.93 27.33
N VAL A 424 -24.13 6.40 27.27
CA VAL A 424 -23.00 5.78 27.99
C VAL A 424 -23.22 5.85 29.51
N LEU A 425 -23.62 7.00 30.06
CA LEU A 425 -23.90 7.15 31.49
C LEU A 425 -25.07 6.27 31.93
N HIS A 426 -26.10 6.10 31.09
CA HIS A 426 -27.20 5.15 31.34
C HIS A 426 -26.71 3.69 31.38
N CYS A 427 -25.97 3.24 30.37
CA CYS A 427 -25.46 1.86 30.28
C CYS A 427 -24.55 1.52 31.48
N LEU A 428 -23.65 2.44 31.85
CA LEU A 428 -22.79 2.30 33.02
C LEU A 428 -23.58 2.33 34.34
N GLY A 429 -24.61 3.18 34.44
CA GLY A 429 -25.45 3.33 35.63
C GLY A 429 -26.27 2.08 35.97
N GLU A 430 -26.94 1.51 34.96
CA GLU A 430 -27.66 0.23 35.08
C GLU A 430 -26.70 -0.91 35.40
N THR A 431 -25.57 -1.02 34.70
CA THR A 431 -24.60 -2.11 34.89
C THR A 431 -23.92 -2.08 36.25
N ALA A 432 -23.61 -0.89 36.76
CA ALA A 432 -23.06 -0.70 38.09
C ALA A 432 -24.14 -0.75 39.20
N GLU A 433 -25.43 -0.76 38.85
CA GLU A 433 -26.59 -0.73 39.76
C GLU A 433 -26.57 0.48 40.72
N VAL A 434 -26.25 1.68 40.20
CA VAL A 434 -26.14 2.92 40.99
C VAL A 434 -27.33 3.87 40.78
N SER A 435 -27.48 4.84 41.69
CA SER A 435 -28.56 5.82 41.67
C SER A 435 -28.31 6.97 40.70
N ARG A 436 -27.05 7.36 40.48
CA ARG A 436 -26.65 8.48 39.61
C ARG A 436 -25.27 8.23 39.00
N VAL A 437 -25.07 8.63 37.75
CA VAL A 437 -23.74 8.71 37.10
C VAL A 437 -23.60 10.07 36.41
N TYR A 438 -22.44 10.72 36.55
CA TYR A 438 -22.26 12.10 36.12
C TYR A 438 -20.80 12.40 35.74
N LEU A 439 -20.62 13.39 34.88
CA LEU A 439 -19.30 13.84 34.40
C LEU A 439 -19.10 15.32 34.72
N PHE A 440 -17.97 15.63 35.35
CA PHE A 440 -17.50 16.99 35.64
C PHE A 440 -16.28 17.34 34.79
N GLU A 441 -16.22 18.60 34.36
CA GLU A 441 -15.11 19.20 33.63
C GLU A 441 -14.36 20.20 34.53
N ASN A 442 -13.05 20.02 34.66
CA ASN A 442 -12.14 20.95 35.31
C ASN A 442 -11.82 22.13 34.37
N HIS A 443 -11.78 23.33 34.93
CA HIS A 443 -11.43 24.55 34.20
C HIS A 443 -10.87 25.59 35.17
N LEU A 444 -10.08 26.54 34.67
CA LEU A 444 -9.52 27.61 35.49
C LEU A 444 -10.43 28.83 35.48
N SER A 445 -10.59 29.46 36.64
CA SER A 445 -11.20 30.79 36.74
C SER A 445 -10.29 31.84 36.08
N PRO A 446 -10.82 33.04 35.74
CA PRO A 446 -9.99 34.15 35.26
C PRO A 446 -8.86 34.58 36.22
N GLY A 447 -8.96 34.20 37.50
CA GLY A 447 -7.93 34.42 38.53
C GLY A 447 -6.96 33.24 38.73
N GLY A 448 -7.07 32.17 37.94
CA GLY A 448 -6.22 30.98 38.04
C GLY A 448 -6.64 29.95 39.09
N GLU A 449 -7.82 30.06 39.68
CA GLU A 449 -8.35 29.06 40.62
C GLU A 449 -8.90 27.84 39.86
N LEU A 450 -8.62 26.62 40.35
CA LEU A 450 -9.16 25.39 39.75
C LEU A 450 -10.60 25.14 40.19
N LEU A 451 -11.51 25.19 39.21
CA LEU A 451 -12.95 24.96 39.37
C LEU A 451 -13.36 23.68 38.63
N CYS A 452 -14.49 23.09 39.02
CA CYS A 452 -15.15 22.05 38.24
C CYS A 452 -16.64 22.36 38.01
N SER A 453 -17.19 21.83 36.92
CA SER A 453 -18.59 22.04 36.54
C SER A 453 -19.20 20.74 36.05
N GLN A 454 -20.41 20.41 36.50
CA GLN A 454 -21.17 19.26 35.97
C GLN A 454 -21.57 19.52 34.51
N ARG A 455 -21.30 18.55 33.62
CA ARG A 455 -21.59 18.65 32.19
C ARG A 455 -22.61 17.64 31.69
N TYR A 456 -22.62 16.44 32.28
CA TYR A 456 -23.53 15.36 31.91
C TYR A 456 -23.98 14.60 33.15
N GLU A 457 -25.18 14.04 33.10
CA GLU A 457 -25.79 13.29 34.19
C GLU A 457 -26.77 12.24 33.64
N TRP A 458 -26.85 11.12 34.35
CA TRP A 458 -27.93 10.15 34.31
C TRP A 458 -28.37 9.84 35.74
N CYS A 459 -29.68 9.70 35.95
CA CYS A 459 -30.31 9.36 37.22
C CYS A 459 -31.22 8.14 37.05
N ALA A 460 -31.19 7.23 38.01
CA ALA A 460 -32.15 6.13 38.10
C ALA A 460 -33.57 6.66 38.44
N PRO A 461 -34.64 5.91 38.08
CA PRO A 461 -36.02 6.35 38.33
C PRO A 461 -36.28 6.67 39.82
N GLY A 462 -36.72 7.90 40.10
CA GLY A 462 -37.01 8.39 41.46
C GLY A 462 -35.85 9.12 42.15
N VAL A 463 -34.70 9.27 41.50
CA VAL A 463 -33.57 10.09 41.97
C VAL A 463 -33.69 11.50 41.36
N GLU A 464 -33.50 12.54 42.17
CA GLU A 464 -33.55 13.94 41.70
C GLU A 464 -32.28 14.30 40.90
N PRO A 465 -32.40 14.80 39.65
CA PRO A 465 -31.27 15.31 38.87
C PRO A 465 -30.60 16.52 39.53
N GLN A 466 -29.29 16.64 39.37
CA GLN A 466 -28.48 17.75 39.90
C GLN A 466 -27.75 18.54 38.79
N ILE A 467 -27.89 18.18 37.52
CA ILE A 467 -27.20 18.85 36.39
C ILE A 467 -27.48 20.37 36.33
N ASP A 468 -28.70 20.80 36.66
CA ASP A 468 -29.12 22.21 36.70
C ASP A 468 -28.82 22.90 38.05
N ASN A 469 -28.15 22.23 39.00
CA ASN A 469 -27.83 22.79 40.30
C ASN A 469 -26.70 23.85 40.17
N PRO A 470 -26.97 25.14 40.43
CA PRO A 470 -25.96 26.19 40.26
C PRO A 470 -24.80 26.08 41.24
N ALA A 471 -24.95 25.36 42.36
CA ALA A 471 -23.85 25.10 43.29
C ALA A 471 -22.82 24.09 42.75
N LEU A 472 -23.16 23.33 41.71
CA LEU A 472 -22.27 22.36 41.04
C LEU A 472 -21.69 22.89 39.73
N GLN A 473 -21.88 24.19 39.45
CA GLN A 473 -21.35 24.90 38.30
C GLN A 473 -20.30 25.91 38.78
N ASN A 474 -19.07 25.82 38.26
CA ASN A 474 -17.90 26.60 38.71
C ASN A 474 -17.53 26.34 40.19
N PHE A 475 -17.72 25.10 40.65
CA PHE A 475 -17.45 24.67 42.03
C PHE A 475 -15.95 24.73 42.35
N PRO A 476 -15.50 25.51 43.36
CA PRO A 476 -14.09 25.64 43.70
C PRO A 476 -13.63 24.47 44.59
N TRP A 477 -12.68 23.67 44.10
CA TRP A 477 -12.22 22.46 44.79
C TRP A 477 -11.67 22.73 46.21
N ILE A 478 -10.70 23.65 46.32
CA ILE A 478 -9.95 23.86 47.56
C ILE A 478 -10.79 24.66 48.56
N ALA A 479 -11.45 25.74 48.10
CA ALA A 479 -12.29 26.58 48.94
C ALA A 479 -13.50 25.83 49.54
N SER A 480 -14.04 24.83 48.83
CA SER A 480 -15.11 23.95 49.32
C SER A 480 -14.63 22.79 50.19
N GLY A 481 -13.33 22.68 50.47
CA GLY A 481 -12.78 21.66 51.38
C GLY A 481 -12.53 20.29 50.76
N PHE A 482 -12.38 20.21 49.42
CA PHE A 482 -12.09 18.98 48.67
C PHE A 482 -10.60 18.87 48.25
N ALA A 483 -9.67 19.49 48.98
CA ALA A 483 -8.24 19.46 48.66
C ALA A 483 -7.66 18.04 48.53
N ARG A 484 -8.15 17.07 49.33
CA ARG A 484 -7.81 15.65 49.25
C ARG A 484 -8.14 15.03 47.88
N TRP A 485 -9.24 15.46 47.26
CA TRP A 485 -9.66 14.94 45.97
C TRP A 485 -8.76 15.47 44.86
N VAL A 486 -8.33 16.74 44.92
CA VAL A 486 -7.34 17.31 43.98
C VAL A 486 -6.03 16.52 44.03
N GLU A 487 -5.55 16.19 45.23
CA GLU A 487 -4.32 15.40 45.41
C GLU A 487 -4.45 13.98 44.86
N VAL A 488 -5.54 13.27 45.18
CA VAL A 488 -5.73 11.86 44.78
C VAL A 488 -6.10 11.74 43.29
N LEU A 489 -7.11 12.46 42.82
CA LEU A 489 -7.61 12.39 41.45
C LEU A 489 -6.59 12.96 40.45
N GLY A 490 -5.89 14.04 40.82
CA GLY A 490 -4.83 14.64 40.01
C GLY A 490 -3.59 13.74 39.84
N GLN A 491 -3.43 12.71 40.68
CA GLN A 491 -2.39 11.67 40.54
C GLN A 491 -2.91 10.38 39.87
N GLY A 492 -4.15 10.36 39.37
CA GLY A 492 -4.77 9.18 38.76
C GLY A 492 -5.38 8.19 39.76
N GLY A 493 -5.39 8.50 41.05
CA GLY A 493 -6.07 7.71 42.07
C GLY A 493 -7.60 7.85 42.01
N VAL A 494 -8.31 6.97 42.72
CA VAL A 494 -9.78 6.96 42.81
C VAL A 494 -10.28 7.26 44.22
N ILE A 495 -11.47 7.85 44.33
CA ILE A 495 -12.15 8.04 45.62
C ILE A 495 -13.34 7.09 45.67
N ALA A 496 -13.32 6.10 46.58
CA ALA A 496 -14.40 5.12 46.71
C ALA A 496 -14.76 4.84 48.17
N GLY A 497 -16.05 4.63 48.46
CA GLY A 497 -16.52 4.13 49.75
C GLY A 497 -17.83 4.77 50.26
N ALA A 498 -18.18 4.43 51.50
CA ALA A 498 -19.34 5.00 52.18
C ALA A 498 -19.04 6.38 52.79
N ILE A 499 -19.88 7.38 52.53
CA ILE A 499 -19.61 8.78 52.94
C ILE A 499 -19.55 8.98 54.46
N ALA A 500 -20.10 8.04 55.24
CA ALA A 500 -20.02 8.04 56.69
C ALA A 500 -18.56 8.00 57.21
N GLY A 501 -17.63 7.45 56.43
CA GLY A 501 -16.19 7.44 56.72
C GLY A 501 -15.40 8.63 56.17
N PHE A 502 -16.01 9.51 55.38
CA PHE A 502 -15.31 10.62 54.72
C PHE A 502 -15.15 11.83 55.66
N PRO A 503 -14.20 12.75 55.40
CA PRO A 503 -14.07 14.02 56.13
C PRO A 503 -15.36 14.84 56.18
N GLU A 504 -15.54 15.64 57.24
CA GLU A 504 -16.78 16.39 57.47
C GLU A 504 -17.11 17.41 56.38
N SER A 505 -16.10 18.09 55.81
CA SER A 505 -16.25 18.99 54.67
C SER A 505 -16.85 18.30 53.44
N GLU A 506 -16.30 17.15 53.07
CA GLU A 506 -16.77 16.34 51.95
C GLU A 506 -18.17 15.77 52.24
N ARG A 507 -18.38 15.26 53.46
CA ARG A 507 -19.64 14.63 53.88
C ARG A 507 -20.80 15.62 53.90
N ALA A 508 -20.57 16.89 54.23
CA ALA A 508 -21.60 17.92 54.22
C ALA A 508 -22.17 18.16 52.79
N VAL A 509 -21.30 18.22 51.79
CA VAL A 509 -21.66 18.51 50.39
C VAL A 509 -22.20 17.27 49.65
N LEU A 510 -21.69 16.08 49.98
CA LEU A 510 -22.20 14.82 49.42
C LEU A 510 -23.53 14.39 50.09
N GLY A 511 -23.64 14.60 51.40
CA GLY A 511 -24.82 14.26 52.19
C GLY A 511 -26.04 15.13 51.88
N SER A 512 -25.86 16.38 51.44
CA SER A 512 -26.96 17.23 50.96
C SER A 512 -27.55 16.78 49.60
N GLN A 513 -26.97 15.76 48.97
CA GLN A 513 -27.43 15.15 47.72
C GLN A 513 -27.91 13.70 47.92
N ASP A 514 -28.19 13.32 49.17
CA ASP A 514 -28.59 11.97 49.62
C ASP A 514 -27.61 10.83 49.29
N ILE A 515 -26.37 11.14 48.88
CA ILE A 515 -25.35 10.15 48.55
C ILE A 515 -24.97 9.36 49.81
N ARG A 516 -25.05 8.03 49.77
CA ARG A 516 -24.65 7.13 50.87
C ARG A 516 -23.31 6.47 50.63
N SER A 517 -22.98 6.21 49.37
CA SER A 517 -21.71 5.64 48.94
C SER A 517 -21.39 6.11 47.52
N ILE A 518 -20.11 6.32 47.24
CA ILE A 518 -19.64 6.96 46.02
C ILE A 518 -18.41 6.24 45.44
N LEU A 519 -18.25 6.30 44.12
CA LEU A 519 -16.99 6.06 43.40
C LEU A 519 -16.74 7.22 42.45
N VAL A 520 -15.53 7.77 42.47
CA VAL A 520 -15.08 8.84 41.59
C VAL A 520 -13.77 8.46 40.92
N ILE A 521 -13.75 8.57 39.60
CA ILE A 521 -12.65 8.18 38.73
C ILE A 521 -12.21 9.41 37.92
N PRO A 522 -10.91 9.77 37.89
CA PRO A 522 -10.43 10.90 37.12
C PRO A 522 -10.42 10.61 35.61
N LEU A 523 -10.62 11.65 34.82
CA LEU A 523 -10.51 11.66 33.36
C LEU A 523 -9.27 12.43 32.95
N PHE A 524 -8.38 11.80 32.19
CA PHE A 524 -7.15 12.39 31.67
C PHE A 524 -7.19 12.49 30.14
N VAL A 525 -6.93 13.67 29.60
CA VAL A 525 -6.91 13.97 28.17
C VAL A 525 -5.54 14.56 27.85
N SER A 526 -4.75 13.91 27.00
CA SER A 526 -3.37 14.31 26.67
C SER A 526 -2.51 14.61 27.92
N ASP A 527 -2.50 13.69 28.89
CA ASP A 527 -1.86 13.80 30.22
C ASP A 527 -2.36 14.92 31.15
N ALA A 528 -3.33 15.76 30.73
CA ALA A 528 -3.97 16.76 31.58
C ALA A 528 -5.20 16.19 32.32
N TRP A 529 -5.37 16.52 33.60
CA TRP A 529 -6.53 16.12 34.40
C TRP A 529 -7.80 16.90 34.01
N TYR A 530 -8.45 16.45 32.93
CA TYR A 530 -9.62 17.08 32.32
C TYR A 530 -10.83 17.16 33.25
N GLY A 531 -11.00 16.20 34.16
CA GLY A 531 -12.19 16.15 35.01
C GLY A 531 -12.36 14.80 35.70
N PHE A 532 -13.60 14.41 35.97
CA PHE A 532 -13.90 13.12 36.58
C PHE A 532 -15.29 12.60 36.19
N ILE A 533 -15.47 11.28 36.31
CA ILE A 533 -16.78 10.61 36.29
C ILE A 533 -17.09 10.09 37.70
N GLY A 534 -18.30 10.35 38.17
CA GLY A 534 -18.80 9.97 39.50
C GLY A 534 -19.97 8.99 39.42
N PHE A 535 -20.08 8.11 40.41
CA PHE A 535 -21.09 7.07 40.56
C PHE A 535 -21.64 7.08 41.99
N ASP A 536 -22.89 7.48 42.19
CA ASP A 536 -23.52 7.60 43.52
C ASP A 536 -24.53 6.48 43.76
N ALA A 537 -24.49 5.89 44.96
CA ALA A 537 -25.60 5.13 45.53
C ALA A 537 -26.26 5.97 46.65
N CYS A 538 -27.50 6.38 46.42
CA CYS A 538 -28.30 7.20 47.35
C CYS A 538 -29.31 6.36 48.15
N ASP A 539 -29.72 5.20 47.62
CA ASP A 539 -30.68 4.28 48.23
C ASP A 539 -30.04 3.42 49.33
N ARG A 540 -28.82 2.92 49.10
CA ARG A 540 -28.14 1.96 49.97
C ARG A 540 -26.66 2.27 50.18
N VAL A 541 -26.12 1.80 51.30
CA VAL A 541 -24.67 1.75 51.51
C VAL A 541 -24.13 0.56 50.72
N ARG A 542 -23.11 0.76 49.89
CA ARG A 542 -22.45 -0.30 49.11
C ARG A 542 -20.94 -0.29 49.38
N GLU A 543 -20.34 -1.47 49.32
CA GLU A 543 -18.90 -1.62 49.16
C GLU A 543 -18.58 -1.80 47.68
N TRP A 544 -17.49 -1.19 47.21
CA TRP A 544 -17.03 -1.28 45.83
C TRP A 544 -16.03 -2.43 45.70
N ARG A 545 -16.30 -3.39 44.81
CA ARG A 545 -15.40 -4.51 44.57
C ARG A 545 -14.25 -4.02 43.68
N PRO A 546 -12.97 -4.41 43.91
CA PRO A 546 -11.85 -3.94 43.09
C PRO A 546 -12.06 -4.16 41.58
N VAL A 547 -12.62 -5.32 41.19
CA VAL A 547 -12.94 -5.65 39.80
C VAL A 547 -13.95 -4.69 39.16
N GLU A 548 -14.90 -4.12 39.93
CA GLU A 548 -15.84 -3.12 39.41
C GLU A 548 -15.13 -1.78 39.20
N VAL A 549 -14.25 -1.39 40.11
CA VAL A 549 -13.45 -0.16 40.01
C VAL A 549 -12.53 -0.23 38.80
N ASP A 550 -11.78 -1.33 38.64
CA ASP A 550 -10.88 -1.56 37.51
C ASP A 550 -11.63 -1.45 36.16
N LEU A 551 -12.81 -2.08 36.05
CA LEU A 551 -13.61 -2.07 34.81
C LEU A 551 -14.24 -0.70 34.52
N LEU A 552 -14.69 0.03 35.55
CA LEU A 552 -15.18 1.40 35.38
C LEU A 552 -14.06 2.40 35.06
N GLN A 553 -12.81 2.15 35.49
CA GLN A 553 -11.65 2.94 35.05
C GLN A 553 -11.36 2.75 33.56
N VAL A 554 -11.60 1.57 32.98
CA VAL A 554 -11.53 1.37 31.53
C VAL A 554 -12.61 2.20 30.82
N ALA A 555 -13.86 2.19 31.30
CA ALA A 555 -14.92 3.02 30.73
C ALA A 555 -14.59 4.53 30.78
N ALA A 556 -14.03 5.00 31.90
CA ALA A 556 -13.57 6.38 32.06
C ALA A 556 -12.45 6.72 31.05
N SER A 557 -11.53 5.79 30.80
CA SER A 557 -10.44 5.95 29.82
C SER A 557 -10.95 6.00 28.37
N ASP A 558 -11.96 5.19 28.03
CA ASP A 558 -12.62 5.23 26.72
C ASP A 558 -13.37 6.56 26.49
N ILE A 559 -14.06 7.06 27.53
CA ILE A 559 -14.71 8.38 27.51
C ILE A 559 -13.67 9.49 27.30
N ALA A 560 -12.57 9.48 28.07
CA ALA A 560 -11.51 10.48 27.96
C ALA A 560 -10.83 10.47 26.58
N SER A 561 -10.58 9.28 26.03
CA SER A 561 -10.07 9.10 24.66
C SER A 561 -11.04 9.65 23.61
N SER A 562 -12.36 9.57 23.84
CA SER A 562 -13.36 10.16 22.94
C SER A 562 -13.44 11.69 23.04
N ILE A 563 -13.24 12.25 24.25
CA ILE A 563 -13.09 13.70 24.46
C ILE A 563 -11.86 14.21 23.70
N GLU A 564 -10.73 13.51 23.78
CA GLU A 564 -9.50 13.84 23.05
C GLU A 564 -9.72 13.86 21.53
N ARG A 565 -10.34 12.82 20.97
CA ARG A 565 -10.67 12.73 19.54
C ARG A 565 -11.57 13.87 19.07
N GLU A 566 -12.60 14.22 19.83
CA GLU A 566 -13.51 15.33 19.50
C GLU A 566 -12.78 16.69 19.55
N GLN A 567 -11.94 16.92 20.56
CA GLN A 567 -11.13 18.14 20.64
C GLN A 567 -10.11 18.25 19.49
N ALA A 568 -9.46 17.14 19.13
CA ALA A 568 -8.53 17.10 18.00
C ALA A 568 -9.25 17.41 16.67
N ARG A 569 -10.39 16.76 16.42
CA ARG A 569 -11.19 16.95 15.20
C ARG A 569 -11.69 18.38 15.04
N ARG A 570 -12.14 19.02 16.13
CA ARG A 570 -12.55 20.44 16.11
C ARG A 570 -11.38 21.38 15.81
N ARG A 571 -10.17 21.11 16.33
CA ARG A 571 -8.96 21.88 16.00
C ARG A 571 -8.59 21.73 14.53
N GLU A 572 -8.59 20.51 14.02
CA GLU A 572 -8.29 20.20 12.61
C GLU A 572 -9.30 20.85 11.65
N GLN A 573 -10.60 20.76 11.95
CA GLN A 573 -11.64 21.41 11.15
C GLN A 573 -11.50 22.95 11.14
N ALA A 574 -11.21 23.58 12.28
CA ALA A 574 -10.99 25.03 12.34
C ALA A 574 -9.76 25.47 11.50
N LEU A 575 -8.70 24.66 11.46
CA LEU A 575 -7.55 24.87 10.58
C LEU A 575 -7.93 24.71 9.10
N ALA A 576 -8.69 23.66 8.75
CA ALA A 576 -9.12 23.39 7.39
C ALA A 576 -10.08 24.45 6.83
N GLU A 577 -11.01 24.97 7.66
CA GLU A 577 -11.90 26.08 7.28
C GLU A 577 -11.11 27.38 7.06
N ALA A 578 -10.12 27.67 7.90
CA ALA A 578 -9.20 28.79 7.67
C ALA A 578 -8.39 28.61 6.38
N ALA A 579 -7.91 27.39 6.10
CA ALA A 579 -7.16 27.04 4.88
C ALA A 579 -7.97 27.24 3.60
N ALA A 580 -9.20 26.72 3.56
CA ALA A 580 -10.09 26.82 2.41
C ALA A 580 -10.45 28.28 2.10
N ALA A 581 -10.60 29.12 3.14
CA ALA A 581 -10.82 30.55 2.97
C ALA A 581 -9.59 31.30 2.42
N LEU A 582 -8.38 30.78 2.60
CA LEU A 582 -7.14 31.34 2.05
C LEU A 582 -6.92 30.96 0.58
N THR A 583 -7.20 29.71 0.20
CA THR A 583 -7.01 29.22 -1.17
C THR A 583 -8.08 29.68 -2.17
N ALA A 584 -9.21 30.23 -1.69
CA ALA A 584 -10.29 30.73 -2.52
C ALA A 584 -10.06 32.14 -3.13
N THR A 585 -9.04 32.87 -2.69
CA THR A 585 -8.74 34.23 -3.17
C THR A 585 -7.67 34.20 -4.25
N LEU A 586 -7.97 34.78 -5.42
CA LEU A 586 -7.05 34.84 -6.58
C LEU A 586 -6.16 36.09 -6.60
N ASP A 587 -6.40 37.07 -5.71
CA ASP A 587 -5.54 38.24 -5.54
C ASP A 587 -4.39 37.93 -4.58
N PHE A 588 -3.18 37.85 -5.12
CA PHE A 588 -1.96 37.49 -4.42
C PHE A 588 -1.70 38.34 -3.17
N GLU A 589 -1.90 39.66 -3.26
CA GLU A 589 -1.62 40.61 -2.18
C GLU A 589 -2.62 40.43 -1.03
N GLN A 590 -3.91 40.23 -1.37
CA GLN A 590 -4.96 39.94 -0.39
C GLN A 590 -4.75 38.61 0.32
N VAL A 591 -4.23 37.59 -0.37
CA VAL A 591 -3.93 36.29 0.27
C VAL A 591 -2.84 36.42 1.32
N LEU A 592 -1.75 37.15 1.05
CA LEU A 592 -0.66 37.35 2.02
C LEU A 592 -1.15 38.09 3.28
N ASP A 593 -1.99 39.12 3.13
CA ASP A 593 -2.59 39.82 4.27
C ASP A 593 -3.53 38.93 5.09
N ARG A 594 -4.26 38.02 4.41
CA ARG A 594 -5.18 37.08 5.06
C ARG A 594 -4.45 35.94 5.77
N ILE A 595 -3.33 35.44 5.22
CA ILE A 595 -2.45 34.46 5.89
C ILE A 595 -1.99 35.04 7.23
N LEU A 596 -1.42 36.25 7.22
CA LEU A 596 -0.95 36.92 8.44
C LEU A 596 -2.09 37.20 9.45
N GLU A 597 -3.32 37.41 8.98
CA GLU A 597 -4.48 37.52 9.88
C GLU A 597 -4.81 36.18 10.58
N GLN A 598 -4.82 35.06 9.85
CA GLN A 598 -5.19 33.77 10.44
C GLN A 598 -4.07 33.18 11.30
N VAL A 599 -2.80 33.35 10.89
CA VAL A 599 -1.62 32.99 11.69
C VAL A 599 -1.69 33.66 13.06
N GLY A 600 -1.93 34.99 13.12
CA GLY A 600 -2.02 35.71 14.39
C GLY A 600 -3.19 35.32 15.30
N ARG A 601 -4.20 34.59 14.79
CA ARG A 601 -5.33 34.06 15.58
C ARG A 601 -5.03 32.67 16.17
N VAL A 602 -4.30 31.84 15.45
CA VAL A 602 -3.99 30.44 15.83
C VAL A 602 -2.65 30.32 16.55
N VAL A 603 -1.68 31.14 16.16
CA VAL A 603 -0.37 31.31 16.78
C VAL A 603 -0.30 32.75 17.29
N PRO A 604 -0.76 33.01 18.55
CA PRO A 604 -0.67 34.32 19.15
C PRO A 604 0.76 34.85 19.04
N SER A 605 0.92 36.08 18.58
CA SER A 605 2.22 36.65 18.28
C SER A 605 2.17 38.17 18.42
N ASP A 606 3.31 38.79 18.70
CA ASP A 606 3.39 40.23 18.82
C ASP A 606 3.45 40.91 17.46
N ALA A 607 4.18 40.29 16.53
CA ALA A 607 4.21 40.65 15.11
C ALA A 607 4.42 39.38 14.27
N ALA A 608 4.09 39.45 12.97
CA ALA A 608 4.27 38.35 12.03
C ALA A 608 4.58 38.86 10.63
N ASN A 609 5.46 38.19 9.89
CA ASN A 609 5.84 38.59 8.54
C ASN A 609 6.04 37.41 7.58
N ILE A 610 5.93 37.69 6.28
CA ILE A 610 6.29 36.79 5.20
C ILE A 610 7.51 37.37 4.49
N MET A 611 8.53 36.53 4.30
CA MET A 611 9.70 36.84 3.48
C MET A 611 9.69 36.00 2.20
N PHE A 612 10.11 36.58 1.07
CA PHE A 612 10.43 35.82 -0.15
C PHE A 612 11.92 35.88 -0.46
N ILE A 613 12.40 34.84 -1.12
CA ILE A 613 13.79 34.69 -1.55
C ILE A 613 13.94 35.23 -2.98
N ASP A 614 14.95 36.08 -3.17
CA ASP A 614 15.40 36.64 -4.44
C ASP A 614 16.92 36.53 -4.50
N GLY A 615 17.42 35.50 -5.20
CA GLY A 615 18.83 35.10 -5.18
C GLY A 615 19.32 34.73 -3.76
N ASP A 616 20.39 35.39 -3.30
CA ASP A 616 20.97 35.23 -1.94
C ASP A 616 20.28 36.16 -0.90
N ARG A 617 19.11 36.73 -1.21
CA ARG A 617 18.43 37.67 -0.30
C ARG A 617 17.03 37.20 0.08
N ALA A 618 16.72 37.23 1.37
CA ALA A 618 15.37 37.15 1.88
C ALA A 618 14.85 38.57 2.15
N ARG A 619 13.72 38.95 1.54
CA ARG A 619 13.07 40.26 1.68
C ARG A 619 11.72 40.08 2.38
N ILE A 620 11.44 40.86 3.42
CA ILE A 620 10.07 40.98 3.96
C ILE A 620 9.16 41.56 2.87
N VAL A 621 8.14 40.80 2.47
CA VAL A 621 7.16 41.22 1.45
C VAL A 621 5.82 41.64 2.06
N ARG A 622 5.47 41.07 3.22
CA ARG A 622 4.25 41.40 3.97
C ARG A 622 4.48 41.26 5.46
N TRP A 623 3.80 42.07 6.27
CA TRP A 623 4.01 42.12 7.71
C TRP A 623 2.78 42.64 8.46
N ARG A 624 2.72 42.38 9.77
CA ARG A 624 1.67 42.88 10.66
C ARG A 624 2.18 43.01 12.09
N GLY A 625 1.83 44.11 12.78
CA GLY A 625 2.07 44.26 14.22
C GLY A 625 3.41 44.89 14.61
N TYR A 626 4.27 45.22 13.64
CA TYR A 626 5.58 45.84 13.87
C TYR A 626 5.49 47.33 14.24
N GLU A 627 4.38 47.97 13.92
CA GLU A 627 4.15 49.41 14.08
C GLU A 627 4.22 49.83 15.56
N ARG A 628 3.79 48.95 16.46
CA ARG A 628 3.81 49.16 17.92
C ARG A 628 5.22 49.16 18.53
N PHE A 629 6.21 48.66 17.77
CA PHE A 629 7.62 48.71 18.12
C PHE A 629 8.38 49.83 17.40
N GLY A 630 7.66 50.74 16.73
CA GLY A 630 8.23 51.88 16.01
C GLY A 630 8.71 51.58 14.59
N VAL A 631 8.59 50.33 14.12
CA VAL A 631 9.01 49.92 12.77
C VAL A 631 7.87 50.18 11.79
N LYS A 632 7.97 51.25 10.99
CA LYS A 632 6.93 51.65 10.04
C LYS A 632 7.03 50.96 8.67
N GLU A 633 8.25 50.68 8.22
CA GLU A 633 8.51 49.98 6.95
C GLU A 633 9.48 48.80 7.17
N PRO A 634 9.03 47.68 7.76
CA PRO A 634 9.79 46.43 7.82
C PRO A 634 10.41 46.00 6.49
N ALA A 635 9.77 46.23 5.34
CA ALA A 635 10.34 45.91 4.02
C ALA A 635 11.60 46.74 3.65
N ALA A 636 11.75 47.96 4.16
CA ALA A 636 12.91 48.81 3.89
C ALA A 636 14.14 48.43 4.74
N VAL A 637 13.93 47.78 5.88
CA VAL A 637 14.98 47.40 6.85
C VAL A 637 15.20 45.87 6.92
N GLY A 638 14.25 45.09 6.41
CA GLY A 638 14.22 43.62 6.42
C GLY A 638 14.65 42.99 5.10
N VAL A 639 15.85 43.32 4.64
CA VAL A 639 16.54 42.65 3.53
C VAL A 639 17.75 41.91 4.09
N PHE A 640 17.65 40.60 4.21
CA PHE A 640 18.63 39.72 4.85
C PHE A 640 19.42 38.97 3.79
N ARG A 641 20.76 38.97 3.88
CA ARG A 641 21.58 38.03 3.10
C ARG A 641 21.50 36.66 3.76
N ILE A 642 21.12 35.65 2.98
CA ILE A 642 20.95 34.28 3.49
C ILE A 642 22.32 33.71 3.86
N ALA A 643 23.35 33.98 3.06
CA ALA A 643 24.74 33.65 3.40
C ALA A 643 25.26 34.27 4.72
N GLU A 644 24.65 35.35 5.22
CA GLU A 644 25.05 36.04 6.46
C GLU A 644 24.11 35.74 7.64
N THR A 645 23.05 34.94 7.43
CA THR A 645 22.02 34.66 8.45
C THR A 645 21.86 33.14 8.64
N PRO A 646 22.57 32.51 9.59
CA PRO A 646 22.63 31.05 9.73
C PRO A 646 21.27 30.38 9.94
N THR A 647 20.34 31.04 10.63
CA THR A 647 18.97 30.55 10.86
C THR A 647 18.19 30.44 9.54
N LEU A 648 18.22 31.47 8.70
CA LEU A 648 17.58 31.45 7.38
C LEU A 648 18.27 30.48 6.42
N ARG A 649 19.62 30.39 6.45
CA ARG A 649 20.37 29.38 5.69
C ARG A 649 19.93 27.97 6.08
N GLY A 650 19.86 27.67 7.38
CA GLY A 650 19.47 26.35 7.88
C GLY A 650 18.06 25.95 7.44
N MET A 651 17.11 26.89 7.42
CA MET A 651 15.76 26.65 6.89
C MET A 651 15.74 26.47 5.37
N LEU A 652 16.58 27.21 4.62
CA LEU A 652 16.72 27.04 3.15
C LEU A 652 17.34 25.69 2.78
N GLU A 653 18.39 25.26 3.49
CA GLU A 653 19.15 24.05 3.17
C GLU A 653 18.45 22.76 3.63
N ASN A 654 17.79 22.78 4.80
CA ASN A 654 17.18 21.58 5.39
C ASN A 654 15.66 21.50 5.23
N GLY A 655 14.97 22.62 4.98
CA GLY A 655 13.50 22.67 4.94
C GLY A 655 12.82 22.48 6.31
N GLU A 656 13.58 22.51 7.41
CA GLU A 656 13.05 22.36 8.77
C GLU A 656 12.66 23.72 9.39
N PRO A 657 11.57 23.80 10.17
CA PRO A 657 11.19 25.02 10.91
C PRO A 657 12.06 25.22 12.16
N ILE A 658 12.09 26.45 12.69
CA ILE A 658 12.92 26.83 13.84
C ILE A 658 12.10 27.53 14.94
N ILE A 659 12.47 27.27 16.20
CA ILE A 659 12.07 28.07 17.37
C ILE A 659 13.32 28.58 18.08
N ILE A 660 13.30 29.85 18.46
CA ILE A 660 14.29 30.50 19.30
C ILE A 660 13.58 31.08 20.52
N SER A 661 13.88 30.51 21.68
CA SER A 661 13.25 30.91 22.95
C SER A 661 13.75 32.27 23.45
N ASP A 662 15.05 32.58 23.35
CA ASP A 662 15.58 33.92 23.62
C ASP A 662 16.67 34.32 22.61
N THR A 663 16.29 35.14 21.64
CA THR A 663 17.17 35.70 20.57
C THR A 663 18.36 36.47 21.14
N ALA A 664 18.22 37.06 22.34
CA ALA A 664 19.32 37.79 22.99
C ALA A 664 20.44 36.85 23.51
N THR A 665 20.16 35.55 23.61
CA THR A 665 21.12 34.53 24.09
C THR A 665 21.45 33.44 23.07
N TYR A 666 20.75 33.43 21.93
CA TYR A 666 20.89 32.37 20.92
C TYR A 666 22.17 32.58 20.08
N PRO A 667 23.11 31.62 20.04
CA PRO A 667 24.45 31.86 19.46
C PRO A 667 24.45 32.26 17.98
N ASP A 668 23.53 31.69 17.20
CA ASP A 668 23.46 31.89 15.74
C ASP A 668 22.48 33.00 15.33
N TRP A 669 21.99 33.80 16.29
CA TRP A 669 21.09 34.93 16.01
C TRP A 669 21.87 36.17 15.59
N VAL A 670 21.72 36.55 14.32
CA VAL A 670 22.44 37.70 13.73
C VAL A 670 21.62 38.98 13.91
N ARG A 671 22.19 39.95 14.62
CA ARG A 671 21.54 41.23 14.94
C ARG A 671 21.78 42.24 13.81
N VAL A 672 20.88 42.24 12.82
CA VAL A 672 21.03 42.99 11.56
C VAL A 672 20.73 44.50 11.69
N SER A 673 19.94 44.90 12.68
CA SER A 673 19.64 46.31 12.98
C SER A 673 19.15 46.48 14.42
N GLU A 674 19.47 47.61 15.06
CA GLU A 674 18.97 48.01 16.39
C GLU A 674 17.43 48.09 16.45
N VAL A 675 16.78 48.26 15.30
CA VAL A 675 15.32 48.30 15.14
C VAL A 675 14.66 46.96 15.52
N TRP A 676 15.43 45.87 15.57
CA TRP A 676 14.95 44.53 15.95
C TRP A 676 15.21 44.17 17.43
N ASP A 677 15.74 45.10 18.24
CA ASP A 677 16.15 44.84 19.63
C ASP A 677 15.02 44.45 20.59
N TRP A 678 13.77 44.73 20.22
CA TRP A 678 12.59 44.32 20.98
C TRP A 678 12.26 42.83 20.82
N LEU A 679 12.72 42.19 19.74
CA LEU A 679 12.42 40.80 19.43
C LEU A 679 13.19 39.88 20.38
N ARG A 680 12.45 39.09 21.18
CA ARG A 680 13.00 38.18 22.19
C ARG A 680 12.71 36.72 21.92
N SER A 681 11.53 36.35 21.41
CA SER A 681 11.26 34.98 20.98
C SER A 681 10.80 34.98 19.54
N TYR A 682 11.30 34.03 18.75
CA TYR A 682 11.10 33.94 17.31
C TYR A 682 10.73 32.51 16.94
N ALA A 683 9.77 32.34 16.04
CA ALA A 683 9.50 31.06 15.40
C ALA A 683 9.25 31.27 13.90
N ALA A 684 9.75 30.34 13.07
CA ALA A 684 9.59 30.43 11.63
C ALA A 684 9.47 29.07 10.97
N ALA A 685 8.77 29.06 9.84
CA ALA A 685 8.61 27.90 8.98
C ALA A 685 8.95 28.26 7.52
N PRO A 686 9.67 27.40 6.78
CA PRO A 686 9.93 27.60 5.36
C PRO A 686 8.66 27.42 4.53
N ILE A 687 8.51 28.24 3.50
CA ILE A 687 7.44 28.16 2.52
C ILE A 687 7.97 27.35 1.33
N VAL A 688 7.48 26.13 1.14
CA VAL A 688 8.04 25.15 0.19
C VAL A 688 7.10 24.92 -0.98
N VAL A 689 7.49 25.33 -2.19
CA VAL A 689 6.73 25.10 -3.43
C VAL A 689 7.47 24.08 -4.28
N ARG A 690 6.82 22.96 -4.61
CA ARG A 690 7.38 21.84 -5.41
C ARG A 690 8.74 21.27 -4.90
N GLY A 691 9.00 21.40 -3.60
CA GLY A 691 10.25 20.95 -2.98
C GLY A 691 11.36 22.00 -2.90
N GLU A 692 11.14 23.22 -3.41
CA GLU A 692 12.05 24.36 -3.26
C GLU A 692 11.52 25.35 -2.21
N VAL A 693 12.38 25.81 -1.31
CA VAL A 693 12.04 26.88 -0.37
C VAL A 693 12.00 28.21 -1.12
N VAL A 694 10.83 28.83 -1.21
CA VAL A 694 10.62 30.12 -1.90
C VAL A 694 10.54 31.32 -0.95
N GLY A 695 10.44 31.06 0.36
CA GLY A 695 10.25 32.09 1.38
C GLY A 695 10.17 31.52 2.79
N PHE A 696 9.86 32.41 3.74
CA PHE A 696 9.73 32.07 5.16
C PHE A 696 8.50 32.78 5.75
N LEU A 697 7.73 32.07 6.58
CA LEU A 697 6.67 32.63 7.42
C LEU A 697 7.21 32.75 8.85
N ASN A 698 7.22 33.96 9.39
CA ASN A 698 7.85 34.29 10.67
C ASN A 698 6.81 34.84 11.66
N VAL A 699 6.92 34.44 12.94
CA VAL A 699 6.18 35.02 14.07
C VAL A 699 7.15 35.43 15.18
N ASP A 700 6.87 36.59 15.76
CA ASP A 700 7.77 37.32 16.64
C ASP A 700 7.10 37.62 17.98
N SER A 701 7.87 37.62 19.08
CA SER A 701 7.43 38.09 20.39
C SER A 701 8.50 38.88 21.14
N ALA A 702 8.07 39.90 21.88
CA ALA A 702 8.90 40.63 22.85
C ALA A 702 9.09 39.87 24.18
N THR A 703 8.40 38.76 24.37
CA THR A 703 8.47 37.93 25.59
C THR A 703 9.43 36.75 25.36
N PRO A 704 10.50 36.60 26.16
CA PRO A 704 11.35 35.41 26.11
C PRO A 704 10.57 34.13 26.45
N GLY A 705 10.87 33.04 25.74
CA GLY A 705 10.27 31.73 25.95
C GLY A 705 8.80 31.61 25.49
N PHE A 706 8.28 32.62 24.78
CA PHE A 706 6.88 32.64 24.34
C PHE A 706 6.56 31.50 23.37
N PHE A 707 7.40 31.29 22.34
CA PHE A 707 7.20 30.19 21.41
C PHE A 707 7.81 28.89 21.92
N THR A 708 7.02 27.82 21.79
CA THR A 708 7.30 26.45 22.22
C THR A 708 6.87 25.47 21.12
N GLN A 709 7.31 24.22 21.18
CA GLN A 709 7.04 23.18 20.18
C GLN A 709 5.56 23.05 19.75
N VAL A 710 4.61 23.34 20.65
CA VAL A 710 3.15 23.36 20.37
C VAL A 710 2.78 24.32 19.23
N HIS A 711 3.57 25.37 19.01
CA HIS A 711 3.32 26.41 18.01
C HIS A 711 3.85 26.06 16.61
N LEU A 712 4.75 25.07 16.46
CA LEU A 712 5.32 24.73 15.15
C LEU A 712 4.31 24.10 14.20
N ALA A 713 3.54 23.12 14.66
CA ALA A 713 2.57 22.41 13.82
C ALA A 713 1.57 23.36 13.12
N PRO A 714 0.88 24.29 13.83
CA PRO A 714 0.02 25.27 13.15
C PRO A 714 0.81 26.26 12.26
N LEU A 715 2.01 26.70 12.68
CA LEU A 715 2.82 27.63 11.89
C LEU A 715 3.26 27.02 10.54
N CYS A 716 3.65 25.74 10.54
CA CYS A 716 4.02 25.01 9.33
C CYS A 716 2.81 24.84 8.40
N ALA A 717 1.64 24.48 8.93
CA ALA A 717 0.41 24.38 8.13
C ALA A 717 0.06 25.71 7.42
N PHE A 718 0.28 26.86 8.07
CA PHE A 718 0.12 28.15 7.39
C PHE A 718 1.21 28.47 6.36
N ALA A 719 2.44 27.97 6.54
CA ALA A 719 3.50 28.07 5.52
C ALA A 719 3.17 27.20 4.28
N ASP A 720 2.56 26.03 4.47
CA ASP A 720 2.04 25.19 3.38
C ASP A 720 0.88 25.88 2.64
N TYR A 721 -0.03 26.55 3.36
CA TYR A 721 -1.08 27.35 2.72
C TYR A 721 -0.54 28.56 1.97
N ALA A 722 0.53 29.19 2.48
CA ALA A 722 1.25 30.22 1.75
C ALA A 722 1.89 29.68 0.47
N ALA A 723 2.50 28.49 0.52
CA ALA A 723 3.07 27.83 -0.65
C ALA A 723 2.00 27.53 -1.72
N ALA A 724 0.86 26.94 -1.32
CA ALA A 724 -0.26 26.66 -2.22
C ALA A 724 -0.83 27.93 -2.86
N ALA A 725 -0.95 29.03 -2.10
CA ALA A 725 -1.37 30.32 -2.63
C ALA A 725 -0.39 30.91 -3.66
N ILE A 726 0.92 30.84 -3.38
CA ILE A 726 1.97 31.30 -4.29
C ILE A 726 1.98 30.47 -5.58
N GLU A 727 1.79 29.15 -5.49
CA GLU A 727 1.69 28.29 -6.68
C GLU A 727 0.44 28.62 -7.51
N ASN A 728 -0.72 28.80 -6.87
CA ASN A 728 -1.96 29.16 -7.57
C ASN A 728 -1.86 30.50 -8.29
N ALA A 729 -1.26 31.53 -7.66
CA ALA A 729 -1.04 32.83 -8.28
C ALA A 729 -0.11 32.72 -9.51
N ARG A 730 1.05 32.05 -9.36
CA ARG A 730 2.00 31.81 -10.48
C ARG A 730 1.36 31.06 -11.65
N LEU A 731 0.51 30.07 -11.37
CA LEU A 731 -0.22 29.32 -12.39
C LEU A 731 -1.28 30.20 -13.10
N PHE A 732 -1.99 31.06 -12.36
CA PHE A 732 -3.00 31.96 -12.91
C PHE A 732 -2.39 33.03 -13.82
N ASP A 733 -1.26 33.63 -13.42
CA ASP A 733 -0.52 34.59 -14.25
C ASP A 733 -0.03 33.93 -15.55
N SER A 734 0.56 32.73 -15.45
CA SER A 734 1.03 31.95 -16.60
C SER A 734 -0.11 31.60 -17.57
N LEU A 735 -1.27 31.18 -17.05
CA LEU A 735 -2.47 30.89 -17.84
C LEU A 735 -3.02 32.15 -18.53
N THR A 736 -2.98 33.29 -17.85
CA THR A 736 -3.47 34.56 -18.39
C THR A 736 -2.57 35.06 -19.53
N GLN A 737 -1.25 34.95 -19.38
CA GLN A 737 -0.30 35.26 -20.44
C GLN A 737 -0.50 34.36 -21.68
N GLU A 738 -0.60 33.04 -21.49
CA GLU A 738 -0.79 32.10 -22.59
C GLU A 738 -2.15 32.28 -23.29
N ARG A 739 -3.23 32.57 -22.55
CA ARG A 739 -4.53 32.92 -23.15
C ARG A 739 -4.40 34.15 -24.07
N ASN A 740 -3.78 35.22 -23.58
CA ASN A 740 -3.62 36.46 -24.35
C ASN A 740 -2.77 36.22 -25.62
N ARG A 741 -1.72 35.38 -25.53
CA ARG A 741 -0.90 34.95 -26.67
C ARG A 741 -1.74 34.20 -27.72
N LEU A 742 -2.55 33.23 -27.29
CA LEU A 742 -3.40 32.43 -28.18
C LEU A 742 -4.53 33.26 -28.82
N GLU A 743 -5.15 34.19 -28.08
CA GLU A 743 -6.19 35.08 -28.60
C GLU A 743 -5.68 35.96 -29.75
N LEU A 744 -4.47 36.54 -29.63
CA LEU A 744 -3.88 37.31 -30.72
C LEU A 744 -3.61 36.44 -31.96
N LEU A 745 -2.98 35.28 -31.78
CA LEU A 745 -2.63 34.38 -32.88
C LEU A 745 -3.86 33.87 -33.64
N TYR A 746 -4.92 33.52 -32.91
CA TYR A 746 -6.18 33.09 -33.49
C TYR A 746 -6.92 34.24 -34.19
N GLY A 747 -6.90 35.45 -33.61
CA GLY A 747 -7.45 36.66 -34.21
C GLY A 747 -6.79 37.00 -35.54
N LEU A 748 -5.45 37.09 -35.57
CA LEU A 748 -4.67 37.34 -36.79
C LEU A 748 -4.91 36.25 -37.85
N SER A 749 -4.76 34.97 -37.48
CA SER A 749 -4.93 33.84 -38.40
C SER A 749 -6.33 33.84 -39.05
N ARG A 750 -7.38 34.14 -38.28
CA ARG A 750 -8.74 34.23 -38.79
C ARG A 750 -8.94 35.44 -39.71
N THR A 751 -8.63 36.66 -39.25
CA THR A 751 -8.87 37.88 -40.04
C THR A 751 -8.08 37.91 -41.34
N LEU A 752 -6.86 37.36 -41.36
CA LEU A 752 -6.01 37.32 -42.55
C LEU A 752 -6.37 36.19 -43.52
N SER A 753 -7.04 35.12 -43.05
CA SER A 753 -7.56 34.06 -43.92
C SER A 753 -8.86 34.43 -44.65
N GLU A 754 -9.54 35.50 -44.22
CA GLU A 754 -10.82 35.96 -44.79
C GLU A 754 -10.66 36.82 -46.06
N SER A 755 -9.46 37.34 -46.37
CA SER A 755 -9.18 38.09 -47.62
C SER A 755 -8.08 37.44 -48.46
N LEU A 756 -8.26 37.47 -49.79
CA LEU A 756 -7.30 37.00 -50.79
C LEU A 756 -6.62 38.18 -51.53
N ARG A 757 -6.83 39.42 -51.08
CA ARG A 757 -6.23 40.62 -51.68
C ARG A 757 -4.97 41.02 -50.91
N LEU A 758 -3.83 41.06 -51.61
CA LEU A 758 -2.52 41.29 -51.01
C LEU A 758 -2.48 42.59 -50.19
N GLU A 759 -2.94 43.70 -50.77
CA GLU A 759 -3.02 45.02 -50.12
C GLU A 759 -3.80 45.00 -48.79
N GLU A 760 -4.95 44.32 -48.77
CA GLU A 760 -5.83 44.24 -47.59
C GLU A 760 -5.24 43.33 -46.51
N VAL A 761 -4.57 42.24 -46.91
CA VAL A 761 -3.87 41.33 -45.99
C VAL A 761 -2.67 42.02 -45.35
N THR A 762 -1.83 42.71 -46.13
CA THR A 762 -0.60 43.36 -45.63
C THR A 762 -0.91 44.55 -44.72
N ASP A 763 -1.87 45.39 -45.12
CA ASP A 763 -2.33 46.52 -44.30
C ASP A 763 -2.95 46.07 -42.97
N ARG A 764 -3.89 45.12 -42.99
CA ARG A 764 -4.54 44.64 -41.77
C ARG A 764 -3.54 43.97 -40.82
N ALA A 765 -2.65 43.13 -41.35
CA ALA A 765 -1.59 42.48 -40.58
C ALA A 765 -0.69 43.50 -39.88
N LEU A 766 -0.23 44.53 -40.60
CA LEU A 766 0.60 45.58 -40.04
C LEU A 766 -0.15 46.37 -38.96
N ARG A 767 -1.36 46.85 -39.23
CA ARG A 767 -2.15 47.64 -38.27
C ARG A 767 -2.49 46.86 -37.00
N GLN A 768 -2.89 45.59 -37.13
CA GLN A 768 -3.20 44.73 -35.98
C GLN A 768 -1.95 44.43 -35.14
N THR A 769 -0.80 44.21 -35.78
CA THR A 769 0.45 43.93 -35.07
C THR A 769 0.98 45.18 -34.35
N CYS A 770 0.95 46.36 -35.00
CA CYS A 770 1.29 47.63 -34.34
C CYS A 770 0.43 47.86 -33.09
N ALA A 771 -0.89 47.66 -33.19
CA ALA A 771 -1.81 47.83 -32.07
C ALA A 771 -1.57 46.82 -30.94
N ALA A 772 -1.19 45.59 -31.25
CA ALA A 772 -0.97 44.52 -30.27
C ALA A 772 0.24 44.75 -29.35
N VAL A 773 1.29 45.43 -29.85
CA VAL A 773 2.50 45.76 -29.04
C VAL A 773 2.66 47.25 -28.75
N GLY A 774 1.71 48.10 -29.15
CA GLY A 774 1.76 49.54 -28.93
C GLY A 774 2.85 50.27 -29.75
N ALA A 775 3.22 49.74 -30.92
CA ALA A 775 4.20 50.39 -31.79
C ALA A 775 3.67 51.72 -32.33
N PHE A 776 4.50 52.77 -32.27
CA PHE A 776 4.13 54.13 -32.71
C PHE A 776 3.93 54.20 -34.22
N LYS A 777 4.83 53.58 -34.99
CA LYS A 777 4.67 53.33 -36.43
C LYS A 777 5.20 51.95 -36.80
N GLY A 778 4.89 51.52 -38.02
CA GLY A 778 5.50 50.32 -38.58
C GLY A 778 5.38 50.26 -40.10
N VAL A 779 6.15 49.36 -40.70
CA VAL A 779 6.21 49.10 -42.14
C VAL A 779 6.31 47.60 -42.43
N LEU A 780 5.69 47.17 -43.52
CA LEU A 780 5.79 45.80 -44.03
C LEU A 780 6.39 45.85 -45.44
N LEU A 781 7.52 45.19 -45.62
CA LEU A 781 8.23 45.07 -46.89
C LEU A 781 8.19 43.63 -47.37
N LEU A 782 8.01 43.39 -48.67
CA LEU A 782 8.06 42.06 -49.28
C LEU A 782 9.30 41.92 -50.17
N LEU A 783 9.81 40.70 -50.30
CA LEU A 783 10.88 40.40 -51.24
C LEU A 783 10.30 40.32 -52.65
N GLU A 784 10.89 41.09 -53.59
CA GLU A 784 10.53 40.98 -55.00
C GLU A 784 11.09 39.67 -55.61
N PRO A 785 10.28 38.87 -56.35
CA PRO A 785 10.71 37.56 -56.83
C PRO A 785 11.93 37.62 -57.76
N GLY A 786 13.04 37.04 -57.32
CA GLY A 786 14.27 36.92 -58.11
C GLY A 786 15.22 38.12 -58.02
N THR A 787 14.93 39.12 -57.19
CA THR A 787 15.82 40.27 -56.93
C THR A 787 16.24 40.33 -55.46
N ASP A 788 17.13 41.25 -55.12
CA ASP A 788 17.52 41.59 -53.74
C ASP A 788 16.69 42.73 -53.15
N ARG A 789 15.65 43.22 -53.85
CA ARG A 789 14.86 44.39 -53.47
C ARG A 789 13.76 44.03 -52.49
N LEU A 790 13.67 44.80 -51.40
CA LEU A 790 12.54 44.81 -50.48
C LEU A 790 11.61 45.96 -50.88
N HIS A 791 10.39 45.64 -51.32
CA HIS A 791 9.39 46.63 -51.69
C HIS A 791 8.40 46.84 -50.55
N LEU A 792 8.19 48.09 -50.16
CA LEU A 792 7.19 48.49 -49.17
C LEU A 792 5.78 48.24 -49.71
N VAL A 793 4.95 47.50 -48.97
CA VAL A 793 3.55 47.19 -49.35
C VAL A 793 2.52 47.69 -48.36
N ALA A 794 2.93 48.02 -47.14
CA ALA A 794 2.06 48.64 -46.13
C ALA A 794 2.88 49.51 -45.18
N ALA A 795 2.30 50.63 -44.75
CA ALA A 795 2.85 51.52 -43.74
C ALA A 795 1.74 51.96 -42.78
N SER A 796 2.03 52.03 -41.49
CA SER A 796 1.08 52.42 -40.43
C SER A 796 1.67 53.57 -39.61
N GLY A 797 0.91 54.66 -39.45
CA GLY A 797 1.32 55.87 -38.73
C GLY A 797 2.14 56.89 -39.57
N TYR A 798 2.32 56.65 -40.87
CA TYR A 798 3.01 57.56 -41.78
C TYR A 798 2.02 58.47 -42.53
N GLU A 799 2.37 59.75 -42.67
CA GLU A 799 1.66 60.71 -43.52
C GLU A 799 2.38 60.80 -44.88
N ALA A 800 1.89 60.06 -45.86
CA ALA A 800 2.45 60.03 -47.23
C ALA A 800 1.32 60.07 -48.26
N GLU A 801 1.57 60.67 -49.43
CA GLU A 801 0.59 60.71 -50.53
C GLU A 801 0.25 59.33 -51.08
N SER A 802 1.22 58.40 -51.10
CA SER A 802 1.01 56.99 -51.43
C SER A 802 2.12 56.08 -50.88
N VAL A 803 1.89 54.76 -50.85
CA VAL A 803 2.89 53.78 -50.41
C VAL A 803 4.06 53.69 -51.40
N GLU A 804 3.80 53.89 -52.69
CA GLU A 804 4.80 53.86 -53.77
C GLU A 804 5.70 55.11 -53.78
N ALA A 805 5.23 56.24 -53.26
CA ALA A 805 6.09 57.40 -52.99
C ALA A 805 7.11 57.06 -51.88
N LEU A 806 6.62 56.42 -50.80
CA LEU A 806 7.42 56.02 -49.65
C LEU A 806 8.42 54.88 -49.99
N ASP A 807 8.03 53.89 -50.80
CA ASP A 807 8.93 52.84 -51.32
C ASP A 807 10.12 53.43 -52.10
N ARG A 808 9.84 54.38 -53.00
CA ARG A 808 10.88 55.04 -53.82
C ARG A 808 11.87 55.86 -53.00
N GLN A 809 11.44 56.39 -51.86
CA GLN A 809 12.30 57.13 -50.93
C GLN A 809 13.14 56.18 -50.05
N ILE A 810 12.59 55.04 -49.65
CA ILE A 810 13.25 54.06 -48.76
C ILE A 810 14.23 53.14 -49.51
N GLY A 811 13.81 52.56 -50.65
CA GLY A 811 14.70 51.85 -51.59
C GLY A 811 15.55 50.71 -51.00
N LEU A 812 15.02 49.94 -50.04
CA LEU A 812 15.78 48.94 -49.28
C LEU A 812 16.10 47.67 -50.07
N ARG A 813 17.19 47.02 -49.67
CA ARG A 813 17.69 45.74 -50.23
C ARG A 813 18.10 44.80 -49.11
N VAL A 814 18.07 43.50 -49.40
CA VAL A 814 18.61 42.46 -48.51
C VAL A 814 20.08 42.76 -48.17
N GLY A 815 20.43 42.69 -46.89
CA GLY A 815 21.75 43.03 -46.35
C GLY A 815 22.01 44.53 -46.11
N ARG A 816 21.08 45.44 -46.41
CA ARG A 816 21.24 46.89 -46.20
C ARG A 816 20.19 47.46 -45.25
N GLY A 817 20.63 48.16 -44.20
CA GLY A 817 19.75 48.68 -43.14
C GLY A 817 19.22 47.56 -42.24
N LEU A 818 18.61 47.91 -41.10
CA LEU A 818 18.19 46.94 -40.08
C LEU A 818 17.20 45.90 -40.63
N ALA A 819 16.21 46.34 -41.41
CA ALA A 819 15.28 45.44 -42.10
C ALA A 819 15.96 44.55 -43.16
N GLY A 820 16.96 45.09 -43.89
CA GLY A 820 17.75 44.30 -44.84
C GLY A 820 18.65 43.28 -44.15
N TRP A 821 19.21 43.60 -42.98
CA TRP A 821 19.97 42.65 -42.16
C TRP A 821 19.07 41.52 -41.63
N VAL A 822 17.89 41.84 -41.09
CA VAL A 822 16.89 40.86 -40.66
C VAL A 822 16.46 39.95 -41.82
N ALA A 823 16.33 40.48 -43.05
CA ALA A 823 16.08 39.69 -44.25
C ALA A 823 17.25 38.73 -44.59
N ALA A 824 18.50 39.18 -44.45
CA ALA A 824 19.69 38.40 -44.78
C ALA A 824 19.95 37.28 -43.77
N GLU A 825 20.02 37.62 -42.48
CA GLU A 825 20.30 36.70 -41.37
C GLU A 825 19.08 35.83 -40.98
N ARG A 826 17.87 36.26 -41.37
CA ARG A 826 16.59 35.61 -41.02
C ARG A 826 16.38 35.48 -39.51
N ARG A 827 16.84 36.49 -38.78
CA ARG A 827 16.75 36.59 -37.32
C ARG A 827 16.07 37.89 -36.95
N THR A 828 15.19 37.83 -35.96
CA THR A 828 14.59 39.00 -35.34
C THR A 828 15.64 39.91 -34.73
N ALA A 829 15.50 41.22 -34.94
CA ALA A 829 16.21 42.25 -34.19
C ALA A 829 15.26 42.90 -33.17
N LEU A 830 15.68 42.94 -31.91
CA LEU A 830 15.06 43.70 -30.83
C LEU A 830 16.09 44.74 -30.38
N VAL A 831 15.83 46.02 -30.69
CA VAL A 831 16.83 47.09 -30.61
C VAL A 831 16.33 48.19 -29.67
N ALA A 832 16.96 48.29 -28.50
CA ALA A 832 16.61 49.25 -27.44
C ALA A 832 16.98 50.71 -27.81
N ASP A 833 18.07 50.91 -28.54
CA ASP A 833 18.46 52.21 -29.12
C ASP A 833 18.95 52.01 -30.56
N VAL A 834 18.16 52.45 -31.54
CA VAL A 834 18.51 52.32 -32.97
C VAL A 834 19.74 53.15 -33.35
N LEU A 835 20.06 54.22 -32.62
CA LEU A 835 21.24 55.04 -32.88
C LEU A 835 22.55 54.37 -32.41
N GLN A 836 22.44 53.26 -31.66
CA GLN A 836 23.57 52.45 -31.22
C GLN A 836 23.73 51.14 -32.02
N ASP A 837 22.78 50.79 -32.90
CA ASP A 837 22.85 49.58 -33.73
C ASP A 837 23.60 49.86 -35.05
N GLU A 838 24.65 49.07 -35.32
CA GLU A 838 25.49 49.24 -36.52
C GLU A 838 24.77 48.98 -37.86
N HIS A 839 23.62 48.32 -37.82
CA HIS A 839 22.80 48.01 -38.99
C HIS A 839 21.75 49.09 -39.26
N TRP A 840 21.53 50.04 -38.35
CA TRP A 840 20.55 51.11 -38.55
C TRP A 840 20.97 52.03 -39.71
N LEU A 841 19.99 52.41 -40.54
CA LEU A 841 20.19 53.31 -41.66
C LEU A 841 19.14 54.43 -41.58
N THR A 842 19.55 55.58 -41.06
CA THR A 842 18.67 56.77 -41.00
C THR A 842 18.34 57.27 -42.41
N VAL A 843 17.04 57.48 -42.67
CA VAL A 843 16.55 58.22 -43.83
C VAL A 843 16.11 59.61 -43.36
N ASP A 844 16.87 60.64 -43.78
CA ASP A 844 16.68 62.04 -43.38
C ASP A 844 15.22 62.49 -43.59
N GLY A 845 14.60 63.05 -42.55
CA GLY A 845 13.22 63.54 -42.59
C GLY A 845 12.14 62.47 -42.50
N LEU A 846 12.50 61.17 -42.44
CA LEU A 846 11.55 60.06 -42.33
C LEU A 846 11.64 59.36 -40.96
N ASP A 847 12.85 59.09 -40.49
CA ASP A 847 13.12 58.20 -39.35
C ASP A 847 13.79 58.89 -38.15
N ASP A 848 13.93 60.23 -38.18
CA ASP A 848 14.61 61.05 -37.15
C ASP A 848 14.04 60.91 -35.72
N TRP A 849 12.79 60.44 -35.63
CA TRP A 849 12.04 60.23 -34.38
C TRP A 849 12.21 58.81 -33.81
N VAL A 850 12.71 57.83 -34.59
CA VAL A 850 12.82 56.43 -34.14
C VAL A 850 13.88 56.32 -33.05
N ARG A 851 13.55 55.64 -31.95
CA ARG A 851 14.47 55.37 -30.83
C ARG A 851 14.63 53.88 -30.55
N SER A 852 13.58 53.09 -30.64
CA SER A 852 13.68 51.62 -30.56
C SER A 852 12.91 50.93 -31.69
N ALA A 853 13.34 49.70 -32.01
CA ALA A 853 12.78 48.92 -33.12
C ALA A 853 12.65 47.43 -32.77
N LEU A 854 11.57 46.82 -33.25
CA LEU A 854 11.35 45.38 -33.27
C LEU A 854 11.10 44.97 -34.73
N VAL A 855 12.02 44.20 -35.29
CA VAL A 855 12.04 43.86 -36.73
C VAL A 855 12.11 42.35 -36.90
N VAL A 856 11.08 41.75 -37.49
CA VAL A 856 10.94 40.29 -37.66
C VAL A 856 10.93 39.87 -39.13
N PRO A 857 11.55 38.72 -39.48
CA PRO A 857 11.46 38.16 -40.82
C PRO A 857 10.12 37.42 -41.01
N LEU A 858 9.46 37.64 -42.14
CA LEU A 858 8.27 36.90 -42.55
C LEU A 858 8.71 35.65 -43.30
N LEU A 859 8.67 34.49 -42.65
CA LEU A 859 9.17 33.21 -43.16
C LEU A 859 8.06 32.19 -43.42
N VAL A 860 8.14 31.49 -44.56
CA VAL A 860 7.30 30.31 -44.88
C VAL A 860 8.22 29.15 -45.29
N HIS A 861 8.28 28.09 -44.48
CA HIS A 861 9.15 26.92 -44.70
C HIS A 861 10.61 27.34 -45.05
N ASP A 862 11.21 28.16 -44.19
CA ASP A 862 12.56 28.74 -44.35
C ASP A 862 12.78 29.61 -45.60
N ARG A 863 11.72 30.03 -46.30
CA ARG A 863 11.79 31.04 -47.38
C ARG A 863 11.37 32.40 -46.86
N LEU A 864 12.17 33.42 -47.15
CA LEU A 864 11.83 34.81 -46.86
C LEU A 864 10.74 35.29 -47.83
N VAL A 865 9.61 35.71 -47.27
CA VAL A 865 8.51 36.37 -47.99
C VAL A 865 8.63 37.89 -47.86
N GLY A 866 9.13 38.38 -46.71
CA GLY A 866 9.27 39.80 -46.41
C GLY A 866 9.82 40.08 -45.01
N VAL A 867 9.70 41.32 -44.56
CA VAL A 867 10.10 41.80 -43.23
C VAL A 867 9.02 42.72 -42.68
N LEU A 868 8.69 42.54 -41.41
CA LEU A 868 7.80 43.42 -40.65
C LEU A 868 8.64 44.21 -39.65
N SER A 869 8.59 45.54 -39.72
CA SER A 869 9.38 46.44 -38.88
C SER A 869 8.45 47.33 -38.06
N LEU A 870 8.62 47.32 -36.75
CA LEU A 870 7.83 48.07 -35.77
C LEU A 870 8.75 49.02 -35.02
N TYR A 871 8.28 50.25 -34.78
CA TYR A 871 9.12 51.35 -34.32
C TYR A 871 8.46 52.15 -33.19
N SER A 872 9.27 52.71 -32.30
CA SER A 872 8.83 53.58 -31.21
C SER A 872 9.70 54.83 -31.09
N GLU A 873 9.09 55.93 -30.63
CA GLU A 873 9.78 57.18 -30.28
C GLU A 873 10.45 57.14 -28.89
N HIS A 874 10.28 56.06 -28.15
CA HIS A 874 10.94 55.82 -26.87
C HIS A 874 12.08 54.80 -27.00
N PHE A 875 13.12 54.96 -26.18
CA PHE A 875 14.15 53.92 -26.02
C PHE A 875 13.56 52.70 -25.29
N ASP A 876 14.06 51.51 -25.59
CA ASP A 876 13.73 50.24 -24.92
C ASP A 876 12.21 49.98 -24.79
N ALA A 877 11.44 50.35 -25.82
CA ALA A 877 9.97 50.32 -25.78
C ALA A 877 9.37 48.92 -26.07
N PHE A 878 10.21 47.94 -26.41
CA PHE A 878 9.81 46.60 -26.79
C PHE A 878 10.55 45.57 -25.92
N ASP A 879 9.81 44.67 -25.27
CA ASP A 879 10.36 43.60 -24.43
C ASP A 879 10.40 42.23 -25.15
N GLU A 880 11.00 41.24 -24.48
CA GLU A 880 11.14 39.87 -25.02
C GLU A 880 9.78 39.14 -25.13
N ALA A 881 8.75 39.51 -24.36
CA ALA A 881 7.41 38.95 -24.49
C ALA A 881 6.70 39.49 -25.74
N GLN A 882 6.78 40.80 -25.99
CA GLN A 882 6.31 41.45 -27.21
C GLN A 882 7.06 40.94 -28.44
N ARG A 883 8.38 40.72 -28.35
CA ARG A 883 9.16 40.06 -29.39
C ARG A 883 8.61 38.67 -29.74
N GLN A 884 8.45 37.78 -28.76
CA GLN A 884 7.91 36.43 -28.99
C GLN A 884 6.48 36.44 -29.53
N LEU A 885 5.68 37.43 -29.13
CA LEU A 885 4.33 37.64 -29.62
C LEU A 885 4.31 38.03 -31.11
N VAL A 886 5.22 38.92 -31.53
CA VAL A 886 5.36 39.37 -32.92
C VAL A 886 6.04 38.30 -33.80
N GLU A 887 7.01 37.56 -33.28
CA GLU A 887 7.58 36.38 -33.97
C GLU A 887 6.51 35.31 -34.22
N ALA A 888 5.65 35.04 -33.24
CA ALA A 888 4.55 34.10 -33.41
C ALA A 888 3.48 34.63 -34.39
N ALA A 889 3.22 35.94 -34.40
CA ALA A 889 2.33 36.60 -35.35
C ALA A 889 2.89 36.64 -36.80
N ALA A 890 4.22 36.71 -36.96
CA ALA A 890 4.88 36.74 -38.26
C ALA A 890 4.58 35.49 -39.10
N VAL A 891 4.38 34.33 -38.48
CA VAL A 891 4.10 33.05 -39.17
C VAL A 891 2.76 33.06 -39.93
N PRO A 892 1.58 33.28 -39.30
CA PRO A 892 0.31 33.37 -40.04
C PRO A 892 0.28 34.56 -41.00
N VAL A 893 0.95 35.68 -40.69
CA VAL A 893 1.09 36.82 -41.61
C VAL A 893 1.83 36.42 -42.89
N ALA A 894 2.99 35.76 -42.77
CA ALA A 894 3.78 35.29 -43.91
C ALA A 894 3.00 34.27 -44.77
N ILE A 895 2.26 33.36 -44.13
CA ILE A 895 1.41 32.38 -44.81
C ILE A 895 0.26 33.07 -45.59
N ALA A 896 -0.43 34.02 -44.96
CA ALA A 896 -1.55 34.74 -45.61
C ALA A 896 -1.06 35.56 -46.82
N ILE A 897 0.09 36.24 -46.69
CA ILE A 897 0.73 36.98 -47.79
C ILE A 897 1.13 36.02 -48.92
N GLN A 898 1.77 34.89 -48.60
CA GLN A 898 2.16 33.89 -49.59
C GLN A 898 0.94 33.32 -50.34
N ASN A 899 -0.18 33.09 -49.64
CA ASN A 899 -1.43 32.63 -50.23
C ASN A 899 -2.07 33.68 -51.15
N ALA A 900 -2.10 34.95 -50.73
CA ALA A 900 -2.60 36.06 -51.57
C ALA A 900 -1.76 36.26 -52.85
N GLN A 901 -0.43 36.18 -52.73
CA GLN A 901 0.48 36.21 -53.89
C GLN A 901 0.23 35.05 -54.86
N LEU A 902 0.11 33.81 -54.36
CA LEU A 902 -0.17 32.63 -55.17
C LEU A 902 -1.54 32.73 -55.86
N TYR A 903 -2.58 33.18 -55.14
CA TYR A 903 -3.91 33.38 -55.71
C TYR A 903 -3.88 34.42 -56.84
N HIS A 904 -3.19 35.55 -56.64
CA HIS A 904 -3.04 36.58 -57.67
C HIS A 904 -2.32 36.06 -58.92
N GLN A 905 -1.25 35.27 -58.76
CA GLN A 905 -0.55 34.64 -59.89
C GLN A 905 -1.45 33.66 -60.67
N VAL A 906 -2.22 32.82 -59.97
CA VAL A 906 -3.17 31.89 -60.61
C VAL A 906 -4.28 32.66 -61.33
N ALA A 907 -4.86 33.68 -60.70
CA ALA A 907 -5.91 34.51 -61.29
C ALA A 907 -5.44 35.35 -62.49
N ARG A 908 -4.16 35.72 -62.54
CA ARG A 908 -3.54 36.37 -63.70
C ARG A 908 -3.36 35.38 -64.86
N ARG A 909 -2.74 34.21 -64.61
CA ARG A 909 -2.55 33.17 -65.62
C ARG A 909 -3.87 32.65 -66.21
N ALA A 910 -4.92 32.54 -65.39
CA ALA A 910 -6.25 32.17 -65.86
C ALA A 910 -6.82 33.19 -66.85
N ARG A 911 -6.66 34.50 -66.58
CA ARG A 911 -7.08 35.58 -67.49
C ARG A 911 -6.27 35.60 -68.79
N GLU A 912 -4.94 35.44 -68.70
CA GLU A 912 -4.05 35.31 -69.88
C GLU A 912 -4.48 34.12 -70.77
N GLN A 913 -4.78 32.96 -70.17
CA GLN A 913 -5.24 31.78 -70.90
C GLN A 913 -6.65 31.94 -71.50
N GLU A 914 -7.57 32.60 -70.80
CA GLU A 914 -8.92 32.89 -71.29
C GLU A 914 -8.86 33.82 -72.53
N LEU A 915 -8.03 34.86 -72.48
CA LEU A 915 -7.79 35.77 -73.59
C LEU A 915 -7.20 35.03 -74.81
N LEU A 916 -6.15 34.22 -74.61
CA LEU A 916 -5.54 33.41 -75.68
C LEU A 916 -6.53 32.43 -76.31
N ASN A 917 -7.38 31.78 -75.51
CA ASN A 917 -8.43 30.89 -76.00
C ASN A 917 -9.50 31.65 -76.79
N ARG A 918 -9.88 32.86 -76.34
CA ARG A 918 -10.87 33.72 -77.02
C ARG A 918 -10.36 34.18 -78.39
N ILE A 919 -9.11 34.63 -78.47
CA ILE A 919 -8.44 35.02 -79.72
C ILE A 919 -8.38 33.81 -80.67
N SER A 920 -7.91 32.66 -80.18
CA SER A 920 -7.81 31.42 -80.98
C SER A 920 -9.17 30.97 -81.54
N ALA A 921 -10.25 31.09 -80.76
CA ALA A 921 -11.60 30.76 -81.19
C ALA A 921 -12.15 31.77 -82.22
N GLY A 922 -11.86 33.07 -82.08
CA GLY A 922 -12.20 34.09 -83.06
C GLY A 922 -11.52 33.85 -84.41
N LEU A 923 -10.21 33.61 -84.40
CA LEU A 923 -9.42 33.27 -85.59
C LEU A 923 -9.91 31.99 -86.28
N GLY A 924 -10.27 30.96 -85.51
CA GLY A 924 -10.81 29.71 -86.04
C GLY A 924 -12.22 29.82 -86.63
N ALA A 925 -12.96 30.90 -86.36
CA ALA A 925 -14.31 31.16 -86.87
C ALA A 925 -14.34 32.13 -88.06
N ALA A 926 -13.22 32.80 -88.37
CA ALA A 926 -13.12 33.72 -89.49
C ALA A 926 -13.20 33.00 -90.84
N LEU A 927 -13.98 33.54 -91.78
CA LEU A 927 -14.28 32.92 -93.08
C LEU A 927 -13.56 33.57 -94.27
N ASN A 928 -12.77 34.63 -94.05
CA ASN A 928 -11.94 35.27 -95.07
C ASN A 928 -10.67 35.88 -94.43
N ALA A 929 -9.67 36.18 -95.25
CA ALA A 929 -8.37 36.66 -94.76
C ALA A 929 -8.48 37.96 -93.94
N ASP A 930 -9.25 38.94 -94.42
CA ASP A 930 -9.36 40.26 -93.79
C ASP A 930 -9.99 40.17 -92.38
N THR A 931 -11.03 39.35 -92.18
CA THR A 931 -11.60 39.13 -90.84
C THR A 931 -10.66 38.36 -89.92
N THR A 932 -9.86 37.43 -90.45
CA THR A 932 -8.80 36.76 -89.68
C THR A 932 -7.70 37.73 -89.25
N ILE A 933 -7.22 38.59 -90.16
CA ILE A 933 -6.15 39.56 -89.88
C ILE A 933 -6.62 40.60 -88.85
N ASN A 934 -7.80 41.20 -89.03
CA ASN A 934 -8.32 42.18 -88.07
C ASN A 934 -8.55 41.55 -86.68
N CYS A 935 -9.09 40.33 -86.60
CA CYS A 935 -9.24 39.62 -85.32
C CYS A 935 -7.89 39.26 -84.68
N ALA A 936 -6.85 39.00 -85.49
CA ALA A 936 -5.49 38.79 -85.00
C ALA A 936 -4.89 40.08 -84.42
N LEU A 937 -5.07 41.22 -85.10
CA LEU A 937 -4.59 42.53 -84.65
C LEU A 937 -5.30 42.96 -83.35
N GLU A 938 -6.63 42.89 -83.29
CA GLU A 938 -7.41 43.16 -82.07
C GLU A 938 -6.93 42.29 -80.89
N GLY A 939 -6.76 40.99 -81.13
CA GLY A 939 -6.31 40.03 -80.11
C GLY A 939 -4.88 40.29 -79.63
N LEU A 940 -3.94 40.56 -80.55
CA LEU A 940 -2.56 40.88 -80.22
C LEU A 940 -2.47 42.22 -79.48
N GLN A 941 -3.26 43.21 -79.87
CA GLN A 941 -3.29 44.52 -79.22
C GLN A 941 -3.78 44.42 -77.77
N GLU A 942 -4.85 43.66 -77.50
CA GLU A 942 -5.34 43.41 -76.14
C GLU A 942 -4.36 42.57 -75.31
N LEU A 943 -3.71 41.56 -75.91
CA LEU A 943 -2.79 40.66 -75.21
C LEU A 943 -1.46 41.32 -74.84
N VAL A 944 -0.89 42.13 -75.74
CA VAL A 944 0.40 42.82 -75.55
C VAL A 944 0.21 44.18 -74.86
N GLY A 945 -0.99 44.78 -74.94
CA GLY A 945 -1.25 46.13 -74.47
C GLY A 945 -0.59 47.19 -75.36
N ALA A 946 -0.54 46.96 -76.68
CA ALA A 946 0.13 47.83 -77.63
C ALA A 946 -0.75 49.03 -78.04
N ASP A 947 -0.13 50.18 -78.31
CA ASP A 947 -0.84 51.37 -78.79
C ASP A 947 -1.12 51.34 -80.30
N ARG A 948 -0.32 50.58 -81.07
CA ARG A 948 -0.42 50.43 -82.53
C ARG A 948 -0.09 48.98 -82.90
N THR A 949 -0.93 48.32 -83.70
CA THR A 949 -0.68 46.99 -84.28
C THR A 949 -1.04 46.98 -85.76
N TYR A 950 -0.21 46.39 -86.61
CA TYR A 950 -0.42 46.43 -88.06
C TYR A 950 0.04 45.14 -88.75
N PHE A 951 -0.51 44.88 -89.93
CA PHE A 951 -0.20 43.73 -90.77
C PHE A 951 0.35 44.18 -92.13
N VAL A 952 1.57 43.73 -92.42
CA VAL A 952 2.31 44.07 -93.63
C VAL A 952 2.27 42.91 -94.61
N THR A 953 1.92 43.17 -95.87
CA THR A 953 2.11 42.21 -96.96
C THR A 953 3.43 42.47 -97.68
N ALA A 954 4.10 41.41 -98.09
CA ALA A 954 5.43 41.42 -98.68
C ALA A 954 5.42 40.85 -100.11
N ASP A 955 6.01 41.57 -101.06
CA ASP A 955 6.44 41.00 -102.34
C ASP A 955 7.96 40.78 -102.29
N LEU A 956 8.35 39.50 -102.19
CA LEU A 956 9.74 39.08 -102.08
C LEU A 956 10.49 39.11 -103.42
N GLU A 957 9.78 39.10 -104.57
CA GLU A 957 10.41 39.24 -105.89
C GLU A 957 10.70 40.71 -106.20
N ALA A 958 9.75 41.61 -105.88
CA ALA A 958 9.91 43.05 -106.03
C ALA A 958 10.74 43.70 -104.91
N ARG A 959 10.98 42.99 -103.79
CA ARG A 959 11.55 43.50 -102.52
C ARG A 959 10.76 44.69 -101.94
N THR A 960 9.44 44.69 -102.09
CA THR A 960 8.55 45.75 -101.58
C THR A 960 7.61 45.24 -100.49
N TRP A 961 7.18 46.14 -99.62
CA TRP A 961 6.21 45.85 -98.56
C TRP A 961 5.12 46.94 -98.53
N GLU A 962 3.94 46.59 -98.02
CA GLU A 962 2.81 47.51 -97.82
C GLU A 962 2.01 47.12 -96.56
N THR A 963 1.69 48.11 -95.71
CA THR A 963 0.79 47.97 -94.57
C THR A 963 -0.66 47.91 -95.06
N THR A 964 -1.27 46.74 -94.99
CA THR A 964 -2.64 46.48 -95.51
C THR A 964 -3.73 46.63 -94.44
N HIS A 965 -3.39 46.41 -93.19
CA HIS A 965 -4.30 46.51 -92.05
C HIS A 965 -3.57 47.15 -90.87
N GLU A 966 -4.27 48.00 -90.13
CA GLU A 966 -3.77 48.61 -88.91
C GLU A 966 -4.90 48.84 -87.92
N LEU A 967 -4.59 48.64 -86.64
CA LEU A 967 -5.41 48.97 -85.48
C LEU A 967 -4.60 49.85 -84.54
N VAL A 968 -5.20 50.95 -84.09
CA VAL A 968 -4.56 51.97 -83.24
C VAL A 968 -5.42 52.23 -81.99
N ALA A 969 -4.75 52.60 -80.90
CA ALA A 969 -5.42 53.04 -79.69
C ALA A 969 -6.18 54.37 -79.89
N PRO A 970 -7.26 54.64 -79.13
CA PRO A 970 -8.06 55.85 -79.29
C PRO A 970 -7.22 57.13 -79.12
N GLY A 971 -7.15 57.94 -80.18
CA GLY A 971 -6.41 59.21 -80.20
C GLY A 971 -5.14 59.21 -81.06
N ILE A 972 -4.76 58.06 -81.62
CA ILE A 972 -3.73 57.93 -82.66
C ILE A 972 -4.43 57.92 -84.02
N GLU A 973 -3.85 58.58 -85.04
CA GLU A 973 -4.33 58.48 -86.42
C GLU A 973 -3.70 57.25 -87.11
N PRO A 974 -4.50 56.37 -87.76
CA PRO A 974 -3.98 55.24 -88.50
C PRO A 974 -3.37 55.69 -89.85
N ASP A 975 -2.26 55.07 -90.23
CA ASP A 975 -1.44 55.37 -91.40
C ASP A 975 -1.39 54.14 -92.35
N ILE A 976 -2.55 53.83 -92.93
CA ILE A 976 -2.77 52.67 -93.79
C ILE A 976 -2.28 52.97 -95.21
N GLY A 977 -1.55 52.03 -95.84
CA GLY A 977 -0.96 52.19 -97.18
C GLY A 977 0.50 52.68 -97.17
N LEU A 978 1.14 52.77 -96.00
CA LEU A 978 2.59 52.85 -95.89
C LEU A 978 3.22 51.71 -96.70
N SER A 979 4.07 52.06 -97.66
CA SER A 979 4.77 51.11 -98.50
C SER A 979 6.21 51.58 -98.75
N GLY A 980 7.11 50.63 -98.90
CA GLY A 980 8.54 50.89 -99.03
C GLY A 980 9.29 49.69 -99.60
N THR A 981 10.62 49.78 -99.62
CA THR A 981 11.47 48.65 -99.99
C THR A 981 12.02 47.96 -98.76
N PHE A 982 12.33 46.67 -98.85
CA PHE A 982 12.98 45.95 -97.76
C PHE A 982 14.44 46.38 -97.51
N ASP A 983 14.99 47.24 -98.35
CA ASP A 983 16.31 47.85 -98.13
C ASP A 983 16.22 48.98 -97.06
N ASP A 984 15.02 49.53 -96.83
CA ASP A 984 14.73 50.56 -95.82
C ASP A 984 14.38 49.95 -94.43
N VAL A 985 13.98 48.68 -94.40
CA VAL A 985 13.49 47.92 -93.22
C VAL A 985 14.23 46.57 -93.05
N PRO A 986 15.57 46.58 -92.87
CA PRO A 986 16.39 45.37 -92.98
C PRO A 986 16.13 44.34 -91.86
N VAL A 987 15.75 44.79 -90.67
CA VAL A 987 15.47 43.92 -89.51
C VAL A 987 14.13 43.21 -89.67
N GLU A 988 13.16 43.91 -90.24
CA GLU A 988 11.83 43.43 -90.54
C GLU A 988 11.88 42.37 -91.66
N LEU A 989 12.76 42.55 -92.66
CA LEU A 989 13.08 41.51 -93.65
C LEU A 989 13.74 40.28 -93.00
N GLU A 990 14.72 40.47 -92.11
CA GLU A 990 15.39 39.35 -91.43
C GLU A 990 14.40 38.56 -90.56
N THR A 991 13.54 39.26 -89.82
CA THR A 991 12.44 38.68 -89.03
C THR A 991 11.49 37.86 -89.91
N LEU A 992 11.09 38.39 -91.07
CA LEU A 992 10.21 37.72 -92.03
C LEU A 992 10.84 36.47 -92.65
N LEU A 993 12.14 36.49 -92.94
CA LEU A 993 12.87 35.37 -93.55
C LEU A 993 13.27 34.28 -92.55
N ALA A 994 13.60 34.65 -91.31
CA ALA A 994 13.92 33.72 -90.23
C ALA A 994 12.66 33.06 -89.64
N GLY A 995 11.56 33.82 -89.56
CA GLY A 995 10.33 33.40 -88.88
C GLY A 995 10.39 33.48 -87.35
N ASP A 996 11.53 33.90 -86.78
CA ASP A 996 11.70 34.15 -85.36
C ASP A 996 11.25 35.58 -85.01
N PRO A 997 10.46 35.79 -83.94
CA PRO A 997 9.96 37.11 -83.56
C PRO A 997 11.08 38.01 -83.03
N PHE A 998 11.12 39.25 -83.51
CA PHE A 998 12.05 40.28 -83.07
C PHE A 998 11.39 41.23 -82.06
N ALA A 999 12.14 41.67 -81.05
CA ALA A 999 11.68 42.60 -80.03
C ALA A 999 12.78 43.58 -79.59
N VAL A 1000 12.39 44.83 -79.36
CA VAL A 1000 13.23 45.95 -78.92
C VAL A 1000 12.49 46.71 -77.82
N SER A 1001 13.17 46.97 -76.70
CA SER A 1001 12.58 47.71 -75.58
C SER A 1001 12.65 49.23 -75.74
N ASP A 1002 13.58 49.73 -76.56
CA ASP A 1002 13.71 51.14 -76.92
C ASP A 1002 14.33 51.30 -78.32
N ILE A 1003 13.51 51.74 -79.28
CA ILE A 1003 13.91 51.98 -80.68
C ILE A 1003 14.91 53.14 -80.81
N ALA A 1004 14.92 54.08 -79.85
CA ALA A 1004 15.80 55.24 -79.90
C ALA A 1004 17.26 54.90 -79.56
N SER A 1005 17.51 53.82 -78.81
CA SER A 1005 18.85 53.41 -78.37
C SER A 1005 19.36 52.08 -78.97
N ASP A 1006 18.47 51.21 -79.48
CA ASP A 1006 18.91 49.94 -80.07
C ASP A 1006 19.57 50.18 -81.46
N PRO A 1007 20.82 49.72 -81.68
CA PRO A 1007 21.55 49.93 -82.93
C PRO A 1007 21.07 49.03 -84.08
N ARG A 1008 20.26 47.99 -83.81
CA ARG A 1008 19.78 47.06 -84.84
C ARG A 1008 18.76 47.73 -85.76
N VAL A 1009 17.89 48.57 -85.19
CA VAL A 1009 16.84 49.31 -85.89
C VAL A 1009 17.28 50.72 -86.31
N GLU A 1010 18.59 50.98 -86.39
CA GLU A 1010 19.11 52.33 -86.70
C GLU A 1010 18.74 52.82 -88.11
N ALA A 1011 18.64 51.91 -89.10
CA ALA A 1011 18.15 52.22 -90.44
C ALA A 1011 16.65 52.60 -90.43
N THR A 1012 15.84 51.88 -89.64
CA THR A 1012 14.39 52.06 -89.54
C THR A 1012 13.94 53.17 -88.57
N ARG A 1013 14.86 53.74 -87.78
CA ARG A 1013 14.56 54.65 -86.67
C ARG A 1013 13.87 55.94 -87.12
N GLU A 1014 14.12 56.43 -88.33
CA GLU A 1014 13.49 57.65 -88.84
C GLU A 1014 12.02 57.39 -89.24
N MET A 1015 11.73 56.23 -89.83
CA MET A 1015 10.37 55.75 -90.11
C MET A 1015 9.56 55.57 -88.81
N TYR A 1016 10.14 54.93 -87.80
CA TYR A 1016 9.50 54.77 -86.48
C TYR A 1016 9.42 56.05 -85.64
N ARG A 1017 9.99 57.18 -86.10
CA ARG A 1017 9.82 58.51 -85.48
C ARG A 1017 8.75 59.36 -86.14
N SER A 1018 8.34 59.01 -87.37
CA SER A 1018 7.19 59.64 -88.05
C SER A 1018 5.86 58.98 -87.69
N LEU A 1019 5.88 57.81 -87.05
CA LEU A 1019 4.74 57.00 -86.60
C LEU A 1019 4.47 57.18 -85.09
#